data_AF-A0A1Y1M7X5-F1
#
_entry.id   AF-A0A1Y1M7X5-F1
#
_cell.length_a   1.000
_cell.length_b   1.000
_cell.length_c   1.000
_cell.angle_alpha   90.00
_cell.angle_beta   90.00
_cell.angle_gamma   90.00
#
_symmetry.space_group_name_H-M   'P 1'
#
loop_
_entity.id
_entity.type
_entity.pdbx_description
1 polymer ?
#
loop_
_entity_poly.entity_id
_entity_poly.type
_entity_poly.pdbx_seq_one_letter_code
_entity_poly.pdbx_strand_id
1 'polypeptide(L)'
;GNLAPAFERALDDHLFVTSSISQSGNLASHSRCGIVVLDEASTNPVILRDALDALRNDGVVVTREKASFRTRSLPGVAIVSVIKTGSDTLVLLKKHDHRPTPKVIGVNNKLEWLTEVQEVVKNGEEALLLAQNEPLSGILGLINCLRREPGGAQLRCVFIMDQGTQLRSGFDDQLQLGLSINVLKNGVWGTYRHLLFEQGGTVVRQHILGELSKDRTSFQWVEGPLTAQDPVEPGTVAVQVHCAAVNFTPRGSSTRDRLSDLGNEFSGRDPKGRRVMGIVPNGALSTLVSADSLLLWELPDAWSFEEGASVPLAYAMALYGVVHLAKASRGERILIHSGASQIGHAAIHLARHYKCDIFTTADSKRERQLIKATFPEIPDSHIGGSRDGSFETVVLRHTLGRGVDIIIDAFPDHNTSPRCLTRKGRLIKLGKRDFPDGGGLFPCQGQTFGAFSNFNGMKAVLHTLVSNALVKGMIKPYSPPDENQAVIKMGEKPIAGFPRFWCDSQMTYVIVGGLGGFGLELVDWLALKGGRKFVLVSRTGAVKGYAAFRIKLWRSYGAVVRVATDKATCREGCESLLRNAATLGPIAGIFNLASIVTDHCFEDQTEGRFLTAFSVKARITHNLDVLSRELCPSLRHFVVFSSLVCGRGNIGQAPYGMANSIAERICEARKRDGLPGLAIQWGPIGEVGTEVGKQDRGEQVLGALQQGVTSCLSCLDQFLVQSAPIVSSTIISTKCKGMVEPVNIVTAIRDILGITSLKTINEHANMAELGMDSISLVQVKQVLEREMELYLTAQEVREFTFAQLKSLVPENGTPIQNLCSEDTTTRKERRVTV
;
A
#
# COMPACT_ATOMS: atom_id res chain seq x y z
N GLY A 1 -25.69 -8.16 -26.25
CA GLY A 1 -25.12 -9.45 -25.81
C GLY A 1 -23.61 -9.50 -25.61
N ASN A 2 -22.82 -8.40 -25.69
CA ASN A 2 -21.36 -8.45 -25.45
C ASN A 2 -20.83 -7.41 -24.43
N LEU A 3 -21.71 -6.82 -23.61
CA LEU A 3 -21.35 -5.87 -22.55
C LEU A 3 -21.53 -6.42 -21.13
N ALA A 4 -22.17 -7.59 -20.98
CA ALA A 4 -22.34 -8.23 -19.68
C ALA A 4 -20.99 -8.42 -18.94
N PRO A 5 -19.89 -8.92 -19.56
CA PRO A 5 -18.67 -9.22 -18.81
C PRO A 5 -17.81 -7.99 -18.43
N ALA A 6 -18.04 -6.84 -19.08
CA ALA A 6 -17.33 -5.59 -18.81
C ALA A 6 -18.09 -4.70 -17.82
N PHE A 7 -19.42 -4.77 -17.84
CA PHE A 7 -20.29 -4.08 -16.90
C PHE A 7 -20.48 -4.88 -15.60
N GLU A 8 -20.48 -6.23 -15.65
CA GLU A 8 -20.41 -7.12 -14.48
C GLU A 8 -19.12 -6.89 -13.70
N ARG A 9 -17.96 -6.80 -14.36
CA ARG A 9 -16.70 -6.45 -13.67
C ARG A 9 -16.73 -5.07 -12.99
N ALA A 10 -17.44 -4.09 -13.56
CA ALA A 10 -17.54 -2.75 -12.96
C ALA A 10 -18.58 -2.66 -11.82
N LEU A 11 -19.58 -3.54 -11.80
CA LEU A 11 -20.62 -3.62 -10.75
C LEU A 11 -20.23 -4.58 -9.61
N ASP A 12 -19.58 -5.71 -9.92
CA ASP A 12 -19.15 -6.72 -8.95
C ASP A 12 -18.10 -6.18 -7.97
N ASP A 13 -17.27 -5.23 -8.40
CA ASP A 13 -16.18 -4.77 -7.55
C ASP A 13 -16.63 -3.80 -6.43
N HIS A 14 -17.69 -2.99 -6.60
CA HIS A 14 -17.88 -1.83 -5.71
C HIS A 14 -19.31 -1.39 -5.33
N LEU A 15 -20.38 -2.05 -5.79
CA LEU A 15 -21.74 -1.72 -5.37
C LEU A 15 -22.41 -2.94 -4.72
N PHE A 16 -22.64 -2.87 -3.40
CA PHE A 16 -23.58 -3.77 -2.74
C PHE A 16 -24.99 -3.44 -3.25
N VAL A 17 -25.36 -4.02 -4.39
CA VAL A 17 -26.75 -4.12 -4.81
C VAL A 17 -27.22 -5.53 -4.44
N THR A 18 -27.96 -5.64 -3.35
CA THR A 18 -28.82 -6.80 -3.11
C THR A 18 -30.01 -6.71 -4.06
N SER A 19 -29.80 -7.08 -5.32
CA SER A 19 -30.92 -7.38 -6.21
C SER A 19 -30.50 -8.41 -7.24
N SER A 20 -31.36 -9.41 -7.44
CA SER A 20 -31.36 -10.33 -8.56
C SER A 20 -31.02 -9.61 -9.87
N ILE A 21 -29.86 -9.91 -10.46
CA ILE A 21 -29.55 -9.53 -11.83
C ILE A 21 -30.33 -10.49 -12.72
N SER A 22 -31.46 -10.05 -13.29
CA SER A 22 -32.19 -10.81 -14.30
C SER A 22 -31.88 -10.24 -15.69
N GLN A 23 -31.37 -11.08 -16.59
CA GLN A 23 -31.17 -10.75 -18.01
C GLN A 23 -32.48 -10.91 -18.83
N SER A 24 -33.65 -10.91 -18.20
CA SER A 24 -34.91 -11.18 -18.89
C SER A 24 -35.56 -9.90 -19.39
N GLY A 25 -35.91 -9.88 -20.68
CA GLY A 25 -36.61 -8.77 -21.36
C GLY A 25 -38.05 -8.51 -20.90
N ASN A 26 -38.43 -8.91 -19.67
CA ASN A 26 -39.75 -8.66 -19.10
C ASN A 26 -39.61 -7.92 -17.75
N LEU A 27 -39.62 -6.59 -17.81
CA LEU A 27 -39.60 -5.74 -16.61
C LEU A 27 -40.90 -5.85 -15.81
N ALA A 28 -42.02 -6.22 -16.43
CA ALA A 28 -43.33 -6.28 -15.77
C ALA A 28 -43.44 -7.34 -14.66
N SER A 29 -42.52 -8.32 -14.63
CA SER A 29 -42.46 -9.32 -13.55
C SER A 29 -41.66 -8.86 -12.33
N HIS A 30 -41.10 -7.65 -12.34
CA HIS A 30 -40.24 -7.14 -11.28
C HIS A 30 -40.90 -5.93 -10.60
N SER A 31 -40.74 -5.82 -9.28
CA SER A 31 -41.19 -4.66 -8.50
C SER A 31 -40.15 -4.29 -7.45
N ARG A 32 -40.17 -3.02 -7.01
CA ARG A 32 -39.27 -2.45 -5.99
C ARG A 32 -37.77 -2.47 -6.37
N CYS A 33 -37.44 -2.44 -7.65
CA CYS A 33 -36.06 -2.34 -8.13
C CYS A 33 -35.40 -1.04 -7.64
N GLY A 34 -34.16 -1.12 -7.15
CA GLY A 34 -33.38 0.07 -6.78
C GLY A 34 -32.75 0.78 -7.98
N ILE A 35 -32.29 0.00 -8.97
CA ILE A 35 -31.69 0.49 -10.21
C ILE A 35 -32.23 -0.35 -11.36
N VAL A 36 -32.58 0.29 -12.48
CA VAL A 36 -32.90 -0.37 -13.74
C VAL A 36 -31.93 0.14 -14.81
N VAL A 37 -31.26 -0.76 -15.54
CA VAL A 37 -30.28 -0.40 -16.59
C VAL A 37 -30.83 -0.75 -17.96
N LEU A 38 -30.84 0.20 -18.89
CA LEU A 38 -31.46 0.07 -20.21
C LEU A 38 -30.57 0.62 -21.34
N ASP A 39 -30.87 0.22 -22.58
CA ASP A 39 -30.28 0.80 -23.79
C ASP A 39 -31.36 1.61 -24.54
N GLU A 40 -31.02 2.83 -24.95
CA GLU A 40 -31.83 3.80 -25.69
C GLU A 40 -33.24 4.06 -25.11
N ALA A 41 -33.39 4.07 -23.78
CA ALA A 41 -34.69 4.20 -23.11
C ALA A 41 -35.39 5.52 -23.42
N SER A 42 -34.64 6.58 -23.71
CA SER A 42 -35.19 7.88 -24.08
C SER A 42 -35.99 7.85 -25.38
N THR A 43 -35.79 6.85 -26.24
CA THR A 43 -36.48 6.69 -27.53
C THR A 43 -37.65 5.71 -27.46
N ASN A 44 -37.79 4.97 -26.35
CA ASN A 44 -38.83 3.97 -26.16
C ASN A 44 -39.68 4.28 -24.91
N PRO A 45 -40.78 5.04 -25.06
CA PRO A 45 -41.64 5.44 -23.94
C PRO A 45 -42.27 4.26 -23.18
N VAL A 46 -42.52 3.13 -23.85
CA VAL A 46 -43.13 1.94 -23.23
C VAL A 46 -42.14 1.30 -22.27
N ILE A 47 -40.91 1.04 -22.74
CA ILE A 47 -39.86 0.46 -21.90
C ILE A 47 -39.52 1.40 -20.73
N LEU A 48 -39.46 2.72 -20.98
CA LEU A 48 -39.20 3.68 -19.92
C LEU A 48 -40.32 3.65 -18.87
N ARG A 49 -41.59 3.62 -19.26
CA ARG A 49 -42.71 3.51 -18.31
C ARG A 49 -42.63 2.21 -17.50
N ASP A 50 -42.44 1.08 -18.16
CA ASP A 50 -42.36 -0.23 -17.48
C ASP A 50 -41.17 -0.29 -16.51
N ALA A 51 -40.05 0.35 -16.87
CA ALA A 51 -38.91 0.51 -15.97
C ALA A 51 -39.21 1.39 -14.76
N LEU A 52 -39.94 2.49 -14.95
CA LEU A 52 -40.38 3.32 -13.84
C LEU A 52 -41.33 2.54 -12.94
N ASP A 53 -42.29 1.80 -13.47
CA ASP A 53 -43.23 1.00 -12.68
C ASP A 53 -42.54 -0.08 -11.83
N ALA A 54 -41.44 -0.64 -12.35
CA ALA A 54 -40.61 -1.60 -11.60
C ALA A 54 -39.81 -0.96 -10.45
N LEU A 55 -39.51 0.35 -10.50
CA LEU A 55 -38.68 1.03 -9.49
C LEU A 55 -39.40 1.25 -8.16
N ARG A 56 -38.66 1.10 -7.06
CA ARG A 56 -39.04 1.69 -5.75
C ARG A 56 -39.03 3.22 -5.80
N ASN A 57 -39.64 3.89 -4.82
CA ASN A 57 -39.86 5.35 -4.84
C ASN A 57 -38.58 6.19 -4.99
N ASP A 58 -37.45 5.76 -4.41
CA ASP A 58 -36.14 6.41 -4.53
C ASP A 58 -35.22 5.79 -5.59
N GLY A 59 -35.75 4.86 -6.39
CA GLY A 59 -35.01 4.15 -7.42
C GLY A 59 -34.64 5.02 -8.62
N VAL A 60 -33.70 4.55 -9.43
CA VAL A 60 -33.18 5.27 -10.60
C VAL A 60 -33.11 4.39 -11.85
N VAL A 61 -33.24 5.00 -13.02
CA VAL A 61 -32.97 4.36 -14.31
C VAL A 61 -31.63 4.87 -14.83
N VAL A 62 -30.74 3.96 -15.21
CA VAL A 62 -29.53 4.27 -15.97
C VAL A 62 -29.77 3.84 -17.40
N THR A 63 -29.66 4.75 -18.36
CA THR A 63 -29.80 4.39 -19.77
C THR A 63 -28.57 4.78 -20.57
N ARG A 64 -28.12 3.86 -21.42
CA ARG A 64 -27.11 4.13 -22.44
C ARG A 64 -27.79 4.65 -23.69
N GLU A 65 -27.46 5.86 -24.08
CA GLU A 65 -27.99 6.54 -25.25
C GLU A 65 -26.89 6.72 -26.30
N LYS A 66 -27.28 6.96 -27.55
CA LYS A 66 -26.31 7.27 -28.63
C LYS A 66 -25.52 8.55 -28.32
N ALA A 67 -24.31 8.68 -28.86
CA ALA A 67 -23.50 9.91 -28.75
C ALA A 67 -24.21 11.20 -29.20
N SER A 68 -25.19 11.08 -30.11
CA SER A 68 -26.02 12.19 -30.59
C SER A 68 -27.11 12.64 -29.60
N PHE A 69 -27.25 11.99 -28.44
CA PHE A 69 -28.24 12.33 -27.44
C PHE A 69 -28.12 13.80 -27.01
N ARG A 70 -29.25 14.50 -26.98
CA ARG A 70 -29.38 15.86 -26.48
C ARG A 70 -30.36 15.87 -25.32
N THR A 71 -29.97 16.55 -24.24
CA THR A 71 -30.82 16.75 -23.07
C THR A 71 -32.15 17.36 -23.50
N ARG A 72 -33.24 16.64 -23.23
CA ARG A 72 -34.62 17.04 -23.52
C ARG A 72 -35.50 16.69 -22.32
N SER A 73 -36.62 17.39 -22.16
CA SER A 73 -37.63 17.00 -21.17
C SER A 73 -38.18 15.61 -21.53
N LEU A 74 -38.22 14.72 -20.55
CA LEU A 74 -38.79 13.38 -20.68
C LEU A 74 -40.03 13.30 -19.76
N PRO A 75 -41.18 12.81 -20.23
CA PRO A 75 -42.39 12.77 -19.43
C PRO A 75 -42.20 11.96 -18.13
N GLY A 76 -42.57 12.55 -16.99
CA GLY A 76 -42.60 11.86 -15.70
C GLY A 76 -41.23 11.57 -15.06
N VAL A 77 -40.12 11.99 -15.67
CA VAL A 77 -38.76 11.76 -15.13
C VAL A 77 -37.89 13.01 -15.21
N ALA A 78 -37.09 13.20 -14.17
CA ALA A 78 -36.02 14.18 -14.13
C ALA A 78 -34.69 13.56 -14.57
N ILE A 79 -33.91 14.32 -15.34
CA ILE A 79 -32.53 13.96 -15.69
C ILE A 79 -31.62 14.39 -14.54
N VAL A 80 -31.04 13.41 -13.84
CA VAL A 80 -30.15 13.63 -12.69
C VAL A 80 -28.71 13.86 -13.13
N SER A 81 -28.24 13.12 -14.14
CA SER A 81 -26.87 13.23 -14.65
C SER A 81 -26.78 12.79 -16.10
N VAL A 82 -25.88 13.42 -16.86
CA VAL A 82 -25.56 13.08 -18.25
C VAL A 82 -24.04 12.98 -18.37
N ILE A 83 -23.54 11.79 -18.68
CA ILE A 83 -22.11 11.52 -18.84
C ILE A 83 -21.88 11.08 -20.28
N LYS A 84 -21.17 11.90 -21.06
CA LYS A 84 -20.77 11.54 -22.42
C LYS A 84 -19.51 10.68 -22.38
N THR A 85 -19.54 9.54 -23.04
CA THR A 85 -18.37 8.72 -23.34
C THR A 85 -17.94 8.98 -24.78
N GLY A 86 -16.80 8.42 -25.22
CA GLY A 86 -16.33 8.58 -26.60
C GLY A 86 -17.28 7.98 -27.65
N SER A 87 -18.11 7.00 -27.27
CA SER A 87 -19.04 6.28 -28.17
C SER A 87 -20.51 6.51 -27.87
N ASP A 88 -20.87 6.75 -26.61
CA ASP A 88 -22.23 6.71 -26.09
C ASP A 88 -22.46 7.85 -25.08
N THR A 89 -23.70 8.00 -24.60
CA THR A 89 -24.05 8.92 -23.50
C THR A 89 -24.78 8.12 -22.43
N LEU A 90 -24.26 8.09 -21.20
CA LEU A 90 -24.97 7.53 -20.05
C LEU A 90 -25.84 8.60 -19.41
N VAL A 91 -27.13 8.30 -19.25
CA VAL A 91 -28.12 9.20 -18.66
C VAL A 91 -28.72 8.55 -17.42
N LEU A 92 -28.66 9.26 -16.30
CA LEU A 92 -29.30 8.87 -15.05
C LEU A 92 -30.64 9.59 -14.93
N LEU A 93 -31.72 8.84 -14.85
CA LEU A 93 -33.08 9.33 -14.73
C LEU A 93 -33.67 8.94 -13.38
N LYS A 94 -34.52 9.81 -12.84
CA LYS A 94 -35.28 9.55 -11.62
C LYS A 94 -36.73 9.99 -11.83
N LYS A 95 -37.70 9.28 -11.23
CA LYS A 95 -39.09 9.74 -11.21
C LYS A 95 -39.14 11.16 -10.64
N HIS A 96 -39.99 12.02 -11.22
CA HIS A 96 -40.29 13.30 -10.58
C HIS A 96 -40.88 13.03 -9.20
N ASP A 97 -40.31 13.68 -8.19
CA ASP A 97 -40.71 13.54 -6.81
C ASP A 97 -41.28 14.89 -6.35
N HIS A 98 -42.61 15.02 -6.40
CA HIS A 98 -43.30 16.21 -5.92
C HIS A 98 -43.34 16.18 -4.39
N ARG A 99 -42.25 16.62 -3.77
CA ARG A 99 -42.16 16.74 -2.31
C ARG A 99 -42.54 18.15 -1.84
N PRO A 100 -43.19 18.27 -0.66
CA PRO A 100 -43.33 19.56 0.00
C PRO A 100 -41.96 20.16 0.31
N THR A 101 -41.91 21.48 0.44
CA THR A 101 -40.68 22.20 0.79
C THR A 101 -40.23 21.77 2.19
N PRO A 102 -39.05 21.14 2.35
CA PRO A 102 -38.61 20.64 3.64
C PRO A 102 -38.21 21.79 4.56
N LYS A 103 -38.23 21.54 5.87
CA LYS A 103 -37.65 22.44 6.87
C LYS A 103 -36.15 22.65 6.56
N VAL A 104 -35.69 23.90 6.47
CA VAL A 104 -34.28 24.22 6.18
C VAL A 104 -33.56 24.58 7.48
N ILE A 105 -32.44 23.91 7.77
CA ILE A 105 -31.63 24.13 8.97
C ILE A 105 -30.21 24.51 8.56
N GLY A 106 -29.73 25.67 8.99
CA GLY A 106 -28.37 26.14 8.72
C GLY A 106 -27.32 25.44 9.58
N VAL A 107 -26.36 24.75 8.96
CA VAL A 107 -25.28 24.01 9.64
C VAL A 107 -23.96 24.75 9.51
N ASN A 108 -23.32 25.04 10.64
CA ASN A 108 -22.03 25.73 10.75
C ASN A 108 -21.14 25.15 11.87
N ASN A 109 -19.97 25.74 12.10
CA ASN A 109 -19.02 25.26 13.11
C ASN A 109 -19.32 25.70 14.56
N LYS A 110 -20.41 26.43 14.80
CA LYS A 110 -20.81 26.96 16.13
C LYS A 110 -21.83 26.09 16.88
N LEU A 111 -22.36 25.05 16.24
CA LEU A 111 -23.27 24.05 16.83
C LEU A 111 -24.62 24.57 17.37
N GLU A 112 -24.99 25.81 17.09
CA GLU A 112 -26.30 26.40 17.45
C GLU A 112 -27.49 25.61 16.86
N TRP A 113 -27.24 24.86 15.79
CA TRP A 113 -28.20 24.00 15.07
C TRP A 113 -28.35 22.59 15.67
N LEU A 114 -27.50 22.20 16.64
CA LEU A 114 -27.40 20.82 17.12
C LEU A 114 -28.74 20.29 17.64
N THR A 115 -29.39 21.03 18.55
CA THR A 115 -30.67 20.65 19.15
C THR A 115 -31.79 20.55 18.13
N GLU A 116 -31.84 21.48 17.18
CA GLU A 116 -32.86 21.48 16.13
C GLU A 116 -32.73 20.26 15.20
N VAL A 117 -31.51 19.87 14.83
CA VAL A 117 -31.29 18.65 14.03
C VAL A 117 -31.58 17.39 14.86
N GLN A 118 -31.28 17.40 16.17
CA GLN A 118 -31.61 16.28 17.05
C GLN A 118 -33.11 16.02 17.11
N GLU A 119 -33.93 17.07 17.21
CA GLU A 119 -35.39 16.96 17.18
C GLU A 119 -35.90 16.35 15.86
N VAL A 120 -35.38 16.82 14.72
CA VAL A 120 -35.74 16.28 13.40
C VAL A 120 -35.35 14.81 13.28
N VAL A 121 -34.14 14.43 13.69
CA VAL A 121 -33.67 13.05 13.65
C VAL A 121 -34.54 12.16 14.56
N LYS A 122 -34.83 12.62 15.78
CA LYS A 122 -35.67 11.90 16.74
C LYS A 122 -37.09 11.65 16.23
N ASN A 123 -37.68 12.64 15.56
CA ASN A 123 -39.04 12.55 15.04
C ASN A 123 -39.11 11.90 13.65
N GLY A 124 -37.97 11.67 12.98
CA GLY A 124 -37.92 11.16 11.61
C GLY A 124 -38.48 12.13 10.57
N GLU A 125 -38.37 13.44 10.84
CA GLU A 125 -38.90 14.50 9.98
C GLU A 125 -38.03 14.73 8.73
N GLU A 126 -38.64 15.20 7.64
CA GLU A 126 -37.88 15.60 6.45
C GLU A 126 -37.29 17.01 6.66
N ALA A 127 -35.96 17.11 6.58
CA ALA A 127 -35.25 18.39 6.64
C ALA A 127 -34.09 18.48 5.64
N LEU A 128 -33.77 19.72 5.29
CA LEU A 128 -32.68 20.10 4.41
C LEU A 128 -31.60 20.83 5.23
N LEU A 129 -30.47 20.16 5.45
CA LEU A 129 -29.32 20.77 6.09
C LEU A 129 -28.58 21.66 5.08
N LEU A 130 -28.40 22.93 5.41
CA LEU A 130 -27.80 23.93 4.52
C LEU A 130 -26.46 24.42 5.09
N ALA A 131 -25.39 24.25 4.32
CA ALA A 131 -24.14 24.96 4.54
C ALA A 131 -23.92 25.94 3.38
N GLN A 132 -23.81 27.24 3.68
CA GLN A 132 -23.57 28.29 2.70
C GLN A 132 -22.65 29.35 3.28
N ASN A 133 -21.82 29.97 2.45
CA ASN A 133 -20.72 30.86 2.88
C ASN A 133 -19.71 30.22 3.85
N GLU A 134 -19.70 28.89 3.90
CA GLU A 134 -18.86 28.08 4.78
C GLU A 134 -18.09 27.06 3.92
N PRO A 135 -17.14 27.49 3.05
CA PRO A 135 -16.50 26.61 2.07
C PRO A 135 -15.69 25.46 2.70
N LEU A 136 -15.39 25.56 3.99
CA LEU A 136 -14.73 24.53 4.79
C LEU A 136 -15.70 23.67 5.61
N SER A 137 -17.02 23.78 5.38
CA SER A 137 -18.03 23.05 6.14
C SER A 137 -17.85 21.53 6.06
N GLY A 138 -18.05 20.87 7.21
CA GLY A 138 -18.02 19.42 7.34
C GLY A 138 -19.35 18.72 7.02
N ILE A 139 -20.31 19.43 6.43
CA ILE A 139 -21.68 18.95 6.24
C ILE A 139 -21.78 17.60 5.51
N LEU A 140 -20.84 17.30 4.61
CA LEU A 140 -20.84 16.04 3.85
C LEU A 140 -20.58 14.83 4.76
N GLY A 141 -19.57 14.93 5.64
CA GLY A 141 -19.32 13.86 6.62
C GLY A 141 -20.44 13.77 7.67
N LEU A 142 -21.03 14.90 8.05
CA LEU A 142 -22.17 14.95 8.96
C LEU A 142 -23.38 14.20 8.36
N ILE A 143 -23.84 14.60 7.17
CA ILE A 143 -25.04 14.03 6.54
C ILE A 143 -24.86 12.53 6.24
N ASN A 144 -23.66 12.11 5.87
CA ASN A 144 -23.37 10.70 5.61
C ASN A 144 -23.56 9.86 6.87
N CYS A 145 -23.11 10.33 8.04
CA CYS A 145 -23.37 9.65 9.31
C CYS A 145 -24.84 9.71 9.70
N LEU A 146 -25.45 10.90 9.70
CA LEU A 146 -26.85 11.08 10.14
C LEU A 146 -27.83 10.20 9.35
N ARG A 147 -27.64 10.08 8.02
CA ARG A 147 -28.50 9.25 7.17
C ARG A 147 -28.41 7.75 7.47
N ARG A 148 -27.40 7.30 8.24
CA ARG A 148 -27.28 5.93 8.73
C ARG A 148 -27.98 5.73 10.08
N GLU A 149 -28.29 6.81 10.78
CA GLU A 149 -28.94 6.76 12.08
C GLU A 149 -30.47 6.62 11.95
N PRO A 150 -31.15 6.08 12.99
CA PRO A 150 -32.61 6.05 13.07
C PRO A 150 -33.20 7.43 12.85
N GLY A 151 -34.25 7.51 12.02
CA GLY A 151 -34.91 8.78 11.68
C GLY A 151 -34.13 9.71 10.75
N GLY A 152 -32.83 9.51 10.56
CA GLY A 152 -31.99 10.37 9.71
C GLY A 152 -32.08 10.10 8.20
N ALA A 153 -32.73 9.01 7.76
CA ALA A 153 -32.78 8.61 6.34
C ALA A 153 -33.43 9.67 5.42
N GLN A 154 -34.34 10.48 5.97
CA GLN A 154 -35.05 11.54 5.26
C GLN A 154 -34.25 12.84 5.13
N LEU A 155 -33.14 12.98 5.87
CA LEU A 155 -32.32 14.18 5.83
C LEU A 155 -31.62 14.32 4.47
N ARG A 156 -31.67 15.52 3.92
CA ARG A 156 -30.92 15.92 2.73
C ARG A 156 -29.96 17.04 3.07
N CYS A 157 -28.94 17.27 2.24
CA CYS A 157 -28.11 18.45 2.40
C CYS A 157 -27.94 19.25 1.11
N VAL A 158 -27.76 20.56 1.30
CA VAL A 158 -27.26 21.50 0.31
C VAL A 158 -25.98 22.13 0.84
N PHE A 159 -24.92 22.04 0.04
CA PHE A 159 -23.65 22.66 0.32
C PHE A 159 -23.28 23.65 -0.78
N ILE A 160 -23.42 24.94 -0.49
CA ILE A 160 -23.06 26.05 -1.39
C ILE A 160 -21.64 26.51 -1.06
N MET A 161 -20.69 26.12 -1.90
CA MET A 161 -19.28 26.50 -1.75
C MET A 161 -18.96 27.86 -2.34
N ASP A 162 -19.81 28.36 -3.24
CA ASP A 162 -19.62 29.62 -3.96
C ASP A 162 -19.95 30.81 -3.04
N GLN A 163 -18.97 31.68 -2.83
CA GLN A 163 -19.12 32.85 -1.97
C GLN A 163 -20.16 33.83 -2.53
N GLY A 164 -21.03 34.34 -1.65
CA GLY A 164 -22.06 35.31 -2.02
C GLY A 164 -23.30 34.69 -2.67
N THR A 165 -23.29 33.40 -2.97
CA THR A 165 -24.46 32.66 -3.44
C THR A 165 -25.33 32.25 -2.25
N GLN A 166 -26.62 32.54 -2.34
CA GLN A 166 -27.62 32.24 -1.32
C GLN A 166 -28.64 31.28 -1.91
N LEU A 167 -29.17 30.36 -1.10
CA LEU A 167 -30.30 29.54 -1.53
C LEU A 167 -31.49 30.45 -1.88
N ARG A 168 -31.92 30.46 -3.15
CA ARG A 168 -33.05 31.25 -3.68
C ARG A 168 -34.06 30.31 -4.36
N SER A 169 -35.28 30.80 -4.62
CA SER A 169 -36.34 30.08 -5.35
C SER A 169 -35.95 29.57 -6.75
N GLY A 170 -34.81 30.01 -7.32
CA GLY A 170 -34.26 29.46 -8.57
C GLY A 170 -33.56 28.10 -8.44
N PHE A 171 -33.41 27.55 -7.22
CA PHE A 171 -32.84 26.23 -7.00
C PHE A 171 -33.90 25.13 -6.83
N ASP A 172 -35.17 25.48 -6.99
CA ASP A 172 -36.29 24.55 -6.90
C ASP A 172 -36.12 23.35 -7.84
N ASP A 173 -35.65 23.58 -9.07
CA ASP A 173 -35.37 22.51 -10.04
C ASP A 173 -34.38 21.47 -9.52
N GLN A 174 -33.29 21.92 -8.86
CA GLN A 174 -32.30 21.02 -8.26
C GLN A 174 -32.88 20.28 -7.05
N LEU A 175 -33.63 20.97 -6.20
CA LEU A 175 -34.21 20.36 -4.99
C LEU A 175 -35.34 19.37 -5.32
N GLN A 176 -36.05 19.60 -6.42
CA GLN A 176 -37.07 18.69 -6.97
C GLN A 176 -36.49 17.38 -7.52
N LEU A 177 -35.18 17.31 -7.79
CA LEU A 177 -34.52 16.03 -8.08
C LEU A 177 -34.54 15.06 -6.88
N GLY A 178 -34.83 15.56 -5.68
CA GLY A 178 -34.91 14.75 -4.47
C GLY A 178 -33.59 14.05 -4.15
N LEU A 179 -32.45 14.67 -4.47
CA LEU A 179 -31.14 14.11 -4.17
C LEU A 179 -30.78 14.34 -2.70
N SER A 180 -30.17 13.31 -2.11
CA SER A 180 -29.73 13.32 -0.71
C SER A 180 -28.63 14.34 -0.42
N ILE A 181 -27.76 14.60 -1.40
CA ILE A 181 -26.60 15.46 -1.29
C ILE A 181 -26.57 16.34 -2.52
N ASN A 182 -26.50 17.65 -2.32
CA ASN A 182 -26.45 18.64 -3.39
C ASN A 182 -25.30 19.60 -3.10
N VAL A 183 -24.30 19.65 -3.98
CA VAL A 183 -23.15 20.54 -3.82
C VAL A 183 -23.12 21.50 -4.99
N LEU A 184 -23.09 22.80 -4.70
CA LEU A 184 -22.87 23.86 -5.69
C LEU A 184 -21.43 24.35 -5.57
N LYS A 185 -20.65 24.15 -6.63
CA LYS A 185 -19.25 24.56 -6.70
C LYS A 185 -18.95 25.10 -8.10
N ASN A 186 -18.42 26.32 -8.17
CA ASN A 186 -18.13 27.06 -9.40
C ASN A 186 -19.34 27.16 -10.34
N GLY A 187 -20.54 27.41 -9.81
CA GLY A 187 -21.79 27.48 -10.55
C GLY A 187 -22.34 26.15 -11.06
N VAL A 188 -21.72 25.02 -10.69
CA VAL A 188 -22.11 23.68 -11.14
C VAL A 188 -22.65 22.87 -9.96
N TRP A 189 -23.86 22.32 -10.13
CA TRP A 189 -24.44 21.35 -9.21
C TRP A 189 -23.82 19.96 -9.39
N GLY A 190 -23.56 19.29 -8.28
CA GLY A 190 -23.01 17.95 -8.29
C GLY A 190 -22.96 17.33 -6.90
N THR A 191 -22.12 16.31 -6.77
CA THR A 191 -21.91 15.56 -5.53
C THR A 191 -20.46 15.08 -5.45
N TYR A 192 -20.01 14.69 -4.26
CA TYR A 192 -18.75 13.99 -4.10
C TYR A 192 -18.92 12.50 -4.42
N ARG A 193 -17.96 11.95 -5.18
CA ARG A 193 -17.95 10.56 -5.64
C ARG A 193 -16.55 9.96 -5.50
N HIS A 194 -16.50 8.69 -5.15
CA HIS A 194 -15.28 7.89 -5.16
C HIS A 194 -15.07 7.35 -6.57
N LEU A 195 -13.91 7.64 -7.15
CA LEU A 195 -13.46 7.09 -8.43
C LEU A 195 -12.28 6.15 -8.18
N LEU A 196 -12.02 5.24 -9.12
CA LEU A 196 -10.85 4.36 -9.03
C LEU A 196 -9.58 5.20 -9.03
N PHE A 197 -8.65 4.82 -8.16
CA PHE A 197 -7.36 5.48 -8.06
C PHE A 197 -6.47 5.01 -9.21
N GLU A 198 -6.12 5.93 -10.10
CA GLU A 198 -5.16 5.67 -11.16
C GLU A 198 -3.76 6.11 -10.71
N GLN A 199 -2.82 5.17 -10.75
CA GLN A 199 -1.42 5.49 -10.45
C GLN A 199 -0.88 6.45 -11.53
N GLY A 200 -0.17 7.48 -11.09
CA GLY A 200 0.43 8.45 -11.99
C GLY A 200 1.46 7.84 -12.95
N GLY A 201 1.81 8.60 -13.99
CA GLY A 201 2.83 8.22 -14.96
C GLY A 201 4.24 8.11 -14.36
N THR A 202 5.18 7.62 -15.17
CA THR A 202 6.59 7.52 -14.79
C THR A 202 7.29 8.89 -14.78
N VAL A 203 8.34 9.00 -13.99
CA VAL A 203 9.19 10.20 -13.86
C VAL A 203 10.63 9.88 -14.26
N VAL A 204 11.31 10.89 -14.82
CA VAL A 204 12.75 10.84 -15.08
C VAL A 204 13.45 11.64 -13.98
N ARG A 205 14.44 11.00 -13.32
CA ARG A 205 15.22 11.55 -12.21
C ARG A 205 16.68 11.15 -12.33
N GLN A 206 17.55 11.82 -11.57
CA GLN A 206 18.97 11.47 -11.51
C GLN A 206 19.20 10.06 -10.96
N HIS A 207 18.40 9.66 -9.96
CA HIS A 207 18.44 8.32 -9.39
C HIS A 207 17.13 7.57 -9.68
N ILE A 208 17.23 6.56 -10.53
CA ILE A 208 16.22 5.55 -10.80
C ILE A 208 16.85 4.20 -10.50
N LEU A 209 16.16 3.35 -9.74
CA LEU A 209 16.66 2.04 -9.33
C LEU A 209 15.71 0.92 -9.76
N GLY A 210 16.30 -0.23 -10.07
CA GLY A 210 15.58 -1.43 -10.45
C GLY A 210 15.08 -2.17 -9.22
N GLU A 211 13.84 -2.63 -9.26
CA GLU A 211 13.19 -3.38 -8.20
C GLU A 211 12.42 -4.57 -8.79
N LEU A 212 12.40 -5.69 -8.08
CA LEU A 212 11.50 -6.80 -8.37
C LEU A 212 10.21 -6.62 -7.58
N SER A 213 9.09 -7.00 -8.19
CA SER A 213 7.81 -7.10 -7.48
C SER A 213 7.90 -8.02 -6.27
N LYS A 214 6.96 -7.89 -5.33
CA LYS A 214 6.94 -8.69 -4.09
C LYS A 214 6.89 -10.20 -4.34
N ASP A 215 6.21 -10.63 -5.39
CA ASP A 215 6.15 -12.02 -5.88
C ASP A 215 7.38 -12.42 -6.72
N ARG A 216 8.29 -11.47 -6.96
CA ARG A 216 9.54 -11.60 -7.71
C ARG A 216 9.35 -12.04 -9.17
N THR A 217 8.17 -11.81 -9.73
CA THR A 217 7.81 -12.21 -11.10
C THR A 217 8.00 -11.09 -12.12
N SER A 218 7.97 -9.83 -11.69
CA SER A 218 8.05 -8.65 -12.56
C SER A 218 9.14 -7.69 -12.08
N PHE A 219 9.74 -7.00 -13.05
CA PHE A 219 10.78 -6.00 -12.82
C PHE A 219 10.23 -4.62 -13.17
N GLN A 220 10.54 -3.62 -12.34
CA GLN A 220 10.15 -2.25 -12.57
C GLN A 220 11.26 -1.27 -12.18
N TRP A 221 11.26 -0.11 -12.84
CA TRP A 221 12.07 1.03 -12.47
C TRP A 221 11.30 1.92 -11.50
N VAL A 222 11.94 2.36 -10.42
CA VAL A 222 11.34 3.24 -9.43
C VAL A 222 12.29 4.40 -9.08
N GLU A 223 11.73 5.52 -8.67
CA GLU A 223 12.49 6.69 -8.21
C GLU A 223 13.30 6.37 -6.95
N GLY A 224 14.59 6.69 -6.99
CA GLY A 224 15.52 6.53 -5.88
C GLY A 224 15.76 7.81 -5.08
N PRO A 225 16.32 7.70 -3.87
CA PRO A 225 16.47 8.83 -2.96
C PRO A 225 17.68 9.73 -3.26
N LEU A 226 18.54 9.35 -4.20
CA LEU A 226 19.85 9.98 -4.34
C LEU A 226 19.81 11.13 -5.35
N THR A 227 20.52 12.20 -5.04
CA THR A 227 20.88 13.25 -5.97
C THR A 227 22.39 13.40 -6.05
N ALA A 228 22.91 13.93 -7.14
CA ALA A 228 24.35 14.18 -7.29
C ALA A 228 24.89 15.23 -6.29
N GLN A 229 23.99 15.97 -5.63
CA GLN A 229 24.32 17.01 -4.66
C GLN A 229 24.15 16.55 -3.20
N ASP A 230 23.68 15.32 -2.97
CA ASP A 230 23.47 14.84 -1.61
C ASP A 230 24.77 14.82 -0.83
N PRO A 231 24.74 15.16 0.47
CA PRO A 231 25.91 15.06 1.33
C PRO A 231 26.40 13.62 1.34
N VAL A 232 27.56 13.42 0.73
CA VAL A 232 28.20 12.12 0.59
C VAL A 232 28.80 11.76 1.94
N GLU A 233 28.50 10.56 2.46
CA GLU A 233 29.09 10.09 3.72
C GLU A 233 30.62 10.14 3.61
N PRO A 234 31.36 10.50 4.68
CA PRO A 234 32.82 10.53 4.63
C PRO A 234 33.40 9.22 4.08
N GLY A 235 34.18 9.32 3.01
CA GLY A 235 34.77 8.15 2.33
C GLY A 235 33.91 7.51 1.23
N THR A 236 32.73 8.06 0.92
CA THR A 236 31.91 7.63 -0.24
C THR A 236 32.02 8.64 -1.40
N VAL A 237 31.58 8.24 -2.60
CA VAL A 237 31.56 9.04 -3.83
C VAL A 237 30.29 8.70 -4.62
N ALA A 238 29.55 9.72 -5.05
CA ALA A 238 28.40 9.54 -5.93
C ALA A 238 28.87 9.22 -7.36
N VAL A 239 28.47 8.08 -7.92
CA VAL A 239 28.89 7.63 -9.26
C VAL A 239 27.67 7.47 -10.16
N GLN A 240 27.71 8.14 -11.32
CA GLN A 240 26.73 7.95 -12.37
C GLN A 240 26.99 6.62 -13.08
N VAL A 241 26.08 5.67 -12.88
CA VAL A 241 26.19 4.32 -13.42
C VAL A 241 25.93 4.37 -14.93
N HIS A 242 26.82 3.74 -15.69
CA HIS A 242 26.66 3.54 -17.13
C HIS A 242 26.31 2.09 -17.44
N CYS A 243 26.85 1.13 -16.67
CA CYS A 243 26.53 -0.29 -16.79
C CYS A 243 26.48 -0.92 -15.39
N ALA A 244 25.53 -1.82 -15.18
CA ALA A 244 25.42 -2.59 -13.94
C ALA A 244 25.22 -4.07 -14.26
N ALA A 245 25.93 -4.94 -13.54
CA ALA A 245 25.77 -6.38 -13.72
C ALA A 245 24.69 -6.93 -12.78
N VAL A 246 23.81 -7.77 -13.33
CA VAL A 246 22.81 -8.51 -12.55
C VAL A 246 23.49 -9.74 -11.91
N ASN A 247 23.86 -9.60 -10.65
CA ASN A 247 24.37 -10.71 -9.84
C ASN A 247 23.25 -11.28 -8.98
N PHE A 248 22.86 -12.53 -9.25
CA PHE A 248 21.88 -13.24 -8.42
C PHE A 248 22.58 -13.75 -7.16
N THR A 249 22.50 -13.00 -6.06
CA THR A 249 22.86 -13.56 -4.75
C THR A 249 21.87 -14.69 -4.41
N PRO A 250 22.33 -15.90 -4.08
CA PRO A 250 21.46 -16.96 -3.61
C PRO A 250 20.68 -16.47 -2.40
N ARG A 251 19.36 -16.70 -2.41
CA ARG A 251 18.38 -16.44 -1.32
C ARG A 251 19.05 -16.26 0.06
N GLY A 252 19.05 -15.04 0.62
CA GLY A 252 19.56 -14.90 1.98
C GLY A 252 19.90 -13.51 2.50
N SER A 253 19.00 -12.55 2.34
CA SER A 253 18.83 -11.48 3.33
C SER A 253 17.33 -11.34 3.56
N SER A 254 16.86 -11.95 4.65
CA SER A 254 15.48 -11.84 5.13
C SER A 254 15.25 -10.53 5.87
N THR A 255 15.99 -9.46 5.57
CA THR A 255 15.63 -8.12 6.05
C THR A 255 14.60 -7.54 5.10
N ARG A 256 13.33 -7.61 5.52
CA ARG A 256 12.11 -7.25 4.79
C ARG A 256 12.02 -5.81 4.22
N ASP A 257 13.04 -4.97 4.32
CA ASP A 257 12.91 -3.52 4.08
C ASP A 257 14.09 -2.82 3.37
N ARG A 258 14.94 -3.52 2.60
CA ARG A 258 15.91 -2.83 1.72
C ARG A 258 15.29 -2.58 0.34
N LEU A 259 15.30 -1.31 -0.06
CA LEU A 259 14.57 -0.75 -1.22
C LEU A 259 15.02 -1.27 -2.60
N SER A 260 16.20 -1.91 -2.70
CA SER A 260 16.57 -2.78 -3.82
C SER A 260 17.71 -3.69 -3.40
N ASP A 261 17.53 -4.99 -3.67
CA ASP A 261 18.56 -6.01 -3.49
C ASP A 261 19.21 -6.39 -4.84
N LEU A 262 19.01 -5.58 -5.89
CA LEU A 262 19.47 -5.90 -7.24
C LEU A 262 20.79 -5.23 -7.58
N GLY A 263 21.74 -6.04 -8.04
CA GLY A 263 23.05 -5.59 -8.52
C GLY A 263 24.01 -5.26 -7.38
N ASN A 264 25.24 -5.74 -7.54
CA ASN A 264 26.33 -5.50 -6.58
C ASN A 264 27.54 -4.82 -7.21
N GLU A 265 27.61 -4.74 -8.52
CA GLU A 265 28.74 -4.16 -9.23
C GLU A 265 28.27 -3.33 -10.41
N PHE A 266 29.07 -2.33 -10.74
CA PHE A 266 28.77 -1.35 -11.76
C PHE A 266 30.06 -0.77 -12.35
N SER A 267 29.89 -0.07 -13.47
CA SER A 267 30.87 0.85 -14.02
C SER A 267 30.19 2.15 -14.42
N GLY A 268 30.94 3.25 -14.41
CA GLY A 268 30.37 4.57 -14.61
C GLY A 268 31.36 5.71 -14.49
N ARG A 269 30.85 6.90 -14.18
CA ARG A 269 31.65 8.13 -14.03
C ARG A 269 31.45 8.77 -12.68
N ASP A 270 32.56 9.11 -12.03
CA ASP A 270 32.54 9.89 -10.79
C ASP A 270 32.24 11.39 -11.09
N PRO A 271 32.07 12.24 -10.06
CA PRO A 271 31.75 13.66 -10.26
C PRO A 271 32.87 14.46 -10.95
N LYS A 272 34.10 13.91 -10.99
CA LYS A 272 35.25 14.49 -11.71
C LYS A 272 35.32 14.00 -13.16
N GLY A 273 34.37 13.19 -13.61
CA GLY A 273 34.31 12.62 -14.95
C GLY A 273 35.20 11.40 -15.17
N ARG A 274 35.91 10.93 -14.13
CA ARG A 274 36.81 9.77 -14.22
C ARG A 274 36.00 8.50 -14.45
N ARG A 275 36.53 7.63 -15.30
CA ARG A 275 35.93 6.33 -15.59
C ARG A 275 36.26 5.39 -14.44
N VAL A 276 35.24 4.83 -13.81
CA VAL A 276 35.39 3.99 -12.62
C VAL A 276 34.55 2.73 -12.72
N MET A 277 34.96 1.71 -11.98
CA MET A 277 34.21 0.49 -11.72
C MET A 277 34.23 0.19 -10.22
N GLY A 278 33.20 -0.47 -9.69
CA GLY A 278 33.12 -0.68 -8.26
C GLY A 278 32.08 -1.68 -7.79
N ILE A 279 32.09 -1.90 -6.47
CA ILE A 279 31.17 -2.80 -5.76
C ILE A 279 30.35 -2.00 -4.76
N VAL A 280 29.04 -2.25 -4.72
CA VAL A 280 28.12 -1.81 -3.67
C VAL A 280 27.42 -3.00 -3.02
N PRO A 281 27.07 -2.93 -1.72
CA PRO A 281 26.38 -4.02 -1.03
C PRO A 281 25.05 -4.42 -1.67
N ASN A 282 24.37 -3.47 -2.34
CA ASN A 282 23.14 -3.65 -3.09
C ASN A 282 22.83 -2.39 -3.91
N GLY A 283 21.84 -2.48 -4.80
CA GLY A 283 21.32 -1.33 -5.55
C GLY A 283 22.24 -0.83 -6.66
N ALA A 284 23.20 -1.63 -7.12
CA ALA A 284 24.05 -1.27 -8.26
C ALA A 284 23.23 -1.13 -9.56
N LEU A 285 22.10 -1.83 -9.62
CA LEU A 285 21.15 -1.72 -10.72
C LEU A 285 20.33 -0.43 -10.60
N SER A 286 20.99 0.70 -10.78
CA SER A 286 20.42 2.04 -10.72
C SER A 286 21.18 2.99 -11.66
N THR A 287 20.68 4.22 -11.85
CA THR A 287 21.36 5.27 -12.62
C THR A 287 22.42 6.03 -11.80
N LEU A 288 22.37 5.93 -10.46
CA LEU A 288 23.25 6.63 -9.54
C LEU A 288 23.48 5.79 -8.28
N VAL A 289 24.74 5.66 -7.85
CA VAL A 289 25.10 4.95 -6.62
C VAL A 289 25.98 5.80 -5.72
N SER A 290 25.83 5.63 -4.41
CA SER A 290 26.82 6.10 -3.44
C SER A 290 27.79 4.95 -3.15
N ALA A 291 29.02 5.08 -3.64
CA ALA A 291 30.02 4.03 -3.60
C ALA A 291 31.15 4.37 -2.60
N ASP A 292 31.58 3.38 -1.82
CA ASP A 292 32.74 3.53 -0.93
C ASP A 292 34.01 3.68 -1.77
N SER A 293 34.83 4.70 -1.47
CA SER A 293 36.08 4.98 -2.18
C SER A 293 37.07 3.82 -2.17
N LEU A 294 37.05 2.96 -1.15
CA LEU A 294 37.89 1.76 -1.09
C LEU A 294 37.38 0.62 -1.99
N LEU A 295 36.13 0.68 -2.43
CA LEU A 295 35.51 -0.28 -3.35
C LEU A 295 35.29 0.32 -4.75
N LEU A 296 36.02 1.38 -5.07
CA LEU A 296 36.12 1.99 -6.39
C LEU A 296 37.51 1.81 -6.95
N TRP A 297 37.57 1.50 -8.24
CA TRP A 297 38.80 1.40 -9.02
C TRP A 297 38.65 2.17 -10.32
N GLU A 298 39.77 2.67 -10.84
CA GLU A 298 39.81 3.31 -12.14
C GLU A 298 39.58 2.28 -13.25
N LEU A 299 38.70 2.59 -14.20
CA LEU A 299 38.41 1.75 -15.34
C LEU A 299 39.43 2.05 -16.45
N PRO A 300 40.26 1.07 -16.88
CA PRO A 300 41.24 1.29 -17.94
C PRO A 300 40.62 1.83 -19.24
N ASP A 301 41.31 2.73 -19.93
CA ASP A 301 40.84 3.36 -21.18
C ASP A 301 40.55 2.36 -22.30
N ALA A 302 41.25 1.22 -22.30
CA ALA A 302 41.05 0.16 -23.28
C ALA A 302 39.76 -0.66 -23.08
N TRP A 303 39.12 -0.57 -21.91
CA TRP A 303 37.91 -1.35 -21.59
C TRP A 303 36.68 -0.50 -21.78
N SER A 304 35.60 -1.08 -22.30
CA SER A 304 34.25 -0.51 -22.32
C SER A 304 33.63 -0.46 -20.91
N PHE A 305 32.50 0.22 -20.75
CA PHE A 305 31.78 0.21 -19.46
C PHE A 305 31.18 -1.17 -19.18
N GLU A 306 30.75 -1.88 -20.21
CA GLU A 306 30.20 -3.22 -20.14
C GLU A 306 31.25 -4.21 -19.60
N GLU A 307 32.46 -4.15 -20.14
CA GLU A 307 33.62 -4.89 -19.65
C GLU A 307 34.01 -4.48 -18.23
N GLY A 308 33.95 -3.18 -17.92
CA GLY A 308 34.20 -2.69 -16.56
C GLY A 308 33.19 -3.18 -15.52
N ALA A 309 31.94 -3.43 -15.92
CA ALA A 309 30.90 -3.89 -15.01
C ALA A 309 30.99 -5.40 -14.72
N SER A 310 31.76 -6.18 -15.49
CA SER A 310 31.90 -7.65 -15.30
C SER A 310 33.07 -8.06 -14.40
N VAL A 311 33.86 -7.10 -13.93
CA VAL A 311 35.14 -7.32 -13.25
C VAL A 311 35.07 -7.23 -11.71
N PRO A 312 34.49 -6.18 -11.09
CA PRO A 312 34.78 -5.84 -9.71
C PRO A 312 34.51 -6.96 -8.72
N LEU A 313 33.30 -7.51 -8.70
CA LEU A 313 32.90 -8.53 -7.73
C LEU A 313 33.62 -9.85 -8.00
N ALA A 314 33.66 -10.28 -9.26
CA ALA A 314 34.28 -11.55 -9.64
C ALA A 314 35.76 -11.61 -9.25
N TYR A 315 36.53 -10.57 -9.60
CA TYR A 315 37.96 -10.52 -9.32
C TYR A 315 38.27 -10.20 -7.86
N ALA A 316 37.48 -9.35 -7.19
CA ALA A 316 37.69 -9.11 -5.76
C ALA A 316 37.58 -10.42 -4.97
N MET A 317 36.56 -11.23 -5.27
CA MET A 317 36.35 -12.53 -4.63
C MET A 317 37.44 -13.55 -4.99
N ALA A 318 37.81 -13.64 -6.27
CA ALA A 318 38.83 -14.56 -6.73
C ALA A 318 40.23 -14.20 -6.20
N LEU A 319 40.60 -12.91 -6.15
CA LEU A 319 41.87 -12.45 -5.55
C LEU A 319 41.90 -12.71 -4.05
N TYR A 320 40.80 -12.46 -3.35
CA TYR A 320 40.71 -12.77 -1.94
C TYR A 320 40.88 -14.28 -1.69
N GLY A 321 40.19 -15.13 -2.46
CA GLY A 321 40.29 -16.59 -2.31
C GLY A 321 41.64 -17.17 -2.73
N VAL A 322 42.08 -16.92 -3.97
CA VAL A 322 43.27 -17.54 -4.56
C VAL A 322 44.56 -16.92 -4.04
N VAL A 323 44.62 -15.60 -3.89
CA VAL A 323 45.87 -14.89 -3.57
C VAL A 323 46.00 -14.63 -2.08
N HIS A 324 44.97 -14.09 -1.43
CA HIS A 324 45.09 -13.69 -0.03
C HIS A 324 44.96 -14.87 0.94
N LEU A 325 43.90 -15.68 0.77
CA LEU A 325 43.64 -16.82 1.65
C LEU A 325 44.46 -18.06 1.27
N ALA A 326 44.32 -18.53 0.02
CA ALA A 326 44.98 -19.75 -0.42
C ALA A 326 46.49 -19.57 -0.67
N LYS A 327 46.97 -18.34 -0.90
CA LYS A 327 48.37 -18.01 -1.20
C LYS A 327 48.94 -18.92 -2.30
N ALA A 328 48.17 -19.08 -3.37
CA ALA A 328 48.48 -20.00 -4.44
C ALA A 328 49.89 -19.79 -5.00
N SER A 329 50.63 -20.88 -5.16
CA SER A 329 52.02 -20.88 -5.59
C SER A 329 52.22 -21.76 -6.83
N ARG A 330 53.32 -21.52 -7.54
CA ARG A 330 53.68 -22.25 -8.76
C ARG A 330 53.77 -23.75 -8.50
N GLY A 331 53.11 -24.53 -9.36
CA GLY A 331 53.12 -26.00 -9.31
C GLY A 331 52.13 -26.62 -8.32
N GLU A 332 51.40 -25.83 -7.54
CA GLU A 332 50.31 -26.36 -6.71
C GLU A 332 49.11 -26.77 -7.58
N ARG A 333 48.41 -27.83 -7.16
CA ARG A 333 47.18 -28.29 -7.82
C ARG A 333 45.97 -27.61 -7.21
N ILE A 334 45.11 -27.04 -8.03
CA ILE A 334 43.93 -26.27 -7.60
C ILE A 334 42.66 -26.80 -8.26
N LEU A 335 41.63 -27.07 -7.46
CA LEU A 335 40.27 -27.36 -7.93
C LEU A 335 39.40 -26.12 -7.76
N ILE A 336 38.81 -25.64 -8.86
CA ILE A 336 37.91 -24.48 -8.88
C ILE A 336 36.51 -24.97 -9.24
N HIS A 337 35.56 -24.89 -8.32
CA HIS A 337 34.18 -25.24 -8.62
C HIS A 337 33.49 -24.17 -9.49
N SER A 338 32.56 -24.63 -10.34
CA SER A 338 31.78 -23.79 -11.24
C SER A 338 32.65 -22.87 -12.11
N GLY A 339 33.62 -23.44 -12.83
CA GLY A 339 34.59 -22.69 -13.62
C GLY A 339 33.98 -21.78 -14.68
N ALA A 340 32.78 -22.11 -15.17
CA ALA A 340 32.03 -21.30 -16.12
C ALA A 340 31.31 -20.08 -15.48
N SER A 341 31.27 -19.98 -14.15
CA SER A 341 30.76 -18.79 -13.46
C SER A 341 31.71 -17.60 -13.57
N GLN A 342 31.26 -16.39 -13.25
CA GLN A 342 32.11 -15.18 -13.28
C GLN A 342 33.29 -15.27 -12.28
N ILE A 343 33.01 -15.68 -11.03
CA ILE A 343 34.05 -15.89 -10.01
C ILE A 343 34.97 -17.05 -10.41
N GLY A 344 34.42 -18.14 -10.96
CA GLY A 344 35.18 -19.29 -11.43
C GLY A 344 36.15 -18.93 -12.55
N HIS A 345 35.68 -18.19 -13.57
CA HIS A 345 36.52 -17.68 -14.65
C HIS A 345 37.66 -16.79 -14.13
N ALA A 346 37.36 -15.86 -13.22
CA ALA A 346 38.38 -15.00 -12.61
C ALA A 346 39.41 -15.84 -11.81
N ALA A 347 38.95 -16.84 -11.05
CA ALA A 347 39.83 -17.73 -10.29
C ALA A 347 40.74 -18.57 -11.20
N ILE A 348 40.23 -19.08 -12.32
CA ILE A 348 41.02 -19.82 -13.32
C ILE A 348 42.08 -18.90 -13.93
N HIS A 349 41.72 -17.68 -14.31
CA HIS A 349 42.67 -16.69 -14.82
C HIS A 349 43.82 -16.41 -13.83
N LEU A 350 43.50 -16.25 -12.54
CA LEU A 350 44.51 -16.04 -11.50
C LEU A 350 45.38 -17.29 -11.30
N ALA A 351 44.78 -18.48 -11.20
CA ALA A 351 45.51 -19.74 -11.05
C ALA A 351 46.51 -19.97 -12.20
N ARG A 352 46.12 -19.63 -13.43
CA ARG A 352 47.00 -19.65 -14.60
C ARG A 352 48.17 -18.69 -14.45
N HIS A 353 47.94 -17.47 -13.96
CA HIS A 353 49.01 -16.50 -13.73
C HIS A 353 50.06 -17.03 -12.73
N TYR A 354 49.60 -17.73 -11.68
CA TYR A 354 50.48 -18.38 -10.70
C TYR A 354 51.05 -19.73 -11.18
N LYS A 355 50.70 -20.20 -12.38
CA LYS A 355 51.17 -21.48 -12.95
C LYS A 355 50.80 -22.67 -12.04
N CYS A 356 49.57 -22.68 -11.54
CA CYS A 356 48.98 -23.83 -10.87
C CYS A 356 48.53 -24.89 -11.90
N ASP A 357 48.40 -26.13 -11.46
CA ASP A 357 47.78 -27.21 -12.22
C ASP A 357 46.27 -27.24 -11.91
N ILE A 358 45.43 -26.97 -12.92
CA ILE A 358 44.03 -26.56 -12.72
C ILE A 358 43.07 -27.73 -12.99
N PHE A 359 42.18 -27.95 -12.04
CA PHE A 359 40.97 -28.78 -12.14
C PHE A 359 39.74 -27.88 -11.99
N THR A 360 38.65 -28.20 -12.69
CA THR A 360 37.43 -27.39 -12.58
C THR A 360 36.17 -28.23 -12.74
N THR A 361 35.03 -27.68 -12.29
CA THR A 361 33.72 -28.28 -12.56
C THR A 361 32.87 -27.51 -13.57
N ALA A 362 32.10 -28.26 -14.35
CA ALA A 362 31.09 -27.78 -15.29
C ALA A 362 29.95 -28.80 -15.37
N ASP A 363 28.71 -28.39 -15.10
CA ASP A 363 27.55 -29.28 -15.03
C ASP A 363 26.81 -29.41 -16.38
N SER A 364 27.02 -28.46 -17.30
CA SER A 364 26.41 -28.49 -18.63
C SER A 364 27.43 -28.59 -19.76
N LYS A 365 27.00 -29.14 -20.90
CA LYS A 365 27.82 -29.18 -22.13
C LYS A 365 28.26 -27.78 -22.55
N ARG A 366 27.40 -26.78 -22.37
CA ARG A 366 27.67 -25.37 -22.69
C ARG A 366 28.76 -24.79 -21.79
N GLU A 367 28.67 -25.00 -20.48
CA GLU A 367 29.71 -24.57 -19.52
C GLU A 367 31.06 -25.22 -19.84
N ARG A 368 31.07 -26.52 -20.14
CA ARG A 368 32.29 -27.25 -20.52
C ARG A 368 32.90 -26.70 -21.81
N GLN A 369 32.08 -26.43 -22.83
CA GLN A 369 32.54 -25.82 -24.08
C GLN A 369 33.11 -24.42 -23.86
N LEU A 370 32.46 -23.61 -23.02
CA LEU A 370 32.96 -22.27 -22.67
C LEU A 370 34.34 -22.33 -22.01
N ILE A 371 34.52 -23.18 -20.99
CA ILE A 371 35.82 -23.35 -20.32
C ILE A 371 36.89 -23.78 -21.33
N LYS A 372 36.59 -24.72 -22.23
CA LYS A 372 37.55 -25.21 -23.24
C LYS A 372 37.91 -24.14 -24.28
N ALA A 373 36.96 -23.31 -24.67
CA ALA A 373 37.20 -22.23 -25.62
C ALA A 373 38.05 -21.11 -24.98
N THR A 374 37.78 -20.77 -23.72
CA THR A 374 38.48 -19.69 -23.01
C THR A 374 39.85 -20.12 -22.46
N PHE A 375 39.96 -21.38 -22.01
CA PHE A 375 41.15 -21.95 -21.36
C PHE A 375 41.55 -23.28 -22.02
N PRO A 376 42.04 -23.27 -23.27
CA PRO A 376 42.41 -24.48 -24.01
C PRO A 376 43.53 -25.28 -23.34
N GLU A 377 44.30 -24.67 -22.45
CA GLU A 377 45.32 -25.32 -21.63
C GLU A 377 44.75 -26.27 -20.56
N ILE A 378 43.46 -26.17 -20.20
CA ILE A 378 42.82 -27.09 -19.25
C ILE A 378 42.36 -28.34 -20.03
N PRO A 379 42.96 -29.52 -19.80
CA PRO A 379 42.55 -30.73 -20.49
C PRO A 379 41.09 -31.08 -20.20
N ASP A 380 40.39 -31.65 -21.17
CA ASP A 380 39.02 -32.15 -20.98
C ASP A 380 38.95 -33.18 -19.83
N SER A 381 40.05 -33.89 -19.59
CA SER A 381 40.21 -34.84 -18.51
C SER A 381 40.33 -34.21 -17.11
N HIS A 382 40.52 -32.88 -17.01
CA HIS A 382 40.53 -32.12 -15.76
C HIS A 382 39.17 -31.46 -15.44
N ILE A 383 38.15 -31.69 -16.28
CA ILE A 383 36.81 -31.12 -16.13
C ILE A 383 35.82 -32.20 -15.72
N GLY A 384 35.31 -32.12 -14.49
CA GLY A 384 34.25 -32.99 -13.96
C GLY A 384 32.91 -32.27 -13.76
N GLY A 385 31.84 -33.02 -13.54
CA GLY A 385 30.55 -32.50 -13.11
C GLY A 385 30.50 -32.33 -11.59
N SER A 386 29.91 -31.23 -11.12
CA SER A 386 29.69 -30.94 -9.70
C SER A 386 28.44 -31.64 -9.18
N ARG A 387 27.35 -31.66 -9.96
CA ARG A 387 26.05 -32.25 -9.57
C ARG A 387 26.05 -33.77 -9.52
N ASP A 388 26.81 -34.41 -10.40
CA ASP A 388 26.91 -35.87 -10.49
C ASP A 388 28.08 -36.44 -9.67
N GLY A 389 28.90 -35.57 -9.06
CA GLY A 389 30.06 -35.96 -8.26
C GLY A 389 31.24 -36.51 -9.07
N SER A 390 31.18 -36.51 -10.40
CA SER A 390 32.24 -37.08 -11.26
C SER A 390 33.58 -36.37 -11.12
N PHE A 391 33.58 -35.11 -10.63
CA PHE A 391 34.79 -34.36 -10.33
C PHE A 391 35.75 -35.09 -9.37
N GLU A 392 35.23 -35.83 -8.38
CA GLU A 392 36.07 -36.55 -7.41
C GLU A 392 36.90 -37.65 -8.10
N THR A 393 36.25 -38.41 -8.99
CA THR A 393 36.93 -39.45 -9.77
C THR A 393 37.95 -38.84 -10.73
N VAL A 394 37.60 -37.72 -11.36
CA VAL A 394 38.50 -36.98 -12.26
C VAL A 394 39.76 -36.54 -11.51
N VAL A 395 39.61 -35.89 -10.36
CA VAL A 395 40.73 -35.40 -9.56
C VAL A 395 41.59 -36.56 -9.06
N LEU A 396 41.01 -37.57 -8.42
CA LEU A 396 41.78 -38.67 -7.84
C LEU A 396 42.51 -39.49 -8.91
N ARG A 397 41.89 -39.71 -10.08
CA ARG A 397 42.53 -40.42 -11.20
C ARG A 397 43.77 -39.68 -11.71
N HIS A 398 43.66 -38.39 -11.98
CA HIS A 398 44.74 -37.60 -12.58
C HIS A 398 45.79 -37.14 -11.55
N THR A 399 45.49 -37.26 -10.26
CA THR A 399 46.44 -37.00 -9.17
C THR A 399 47.04 -38.28 -8.56
N LEU A 400 46.76 -39.46 -9.14
CA LEU A 400 47.19 -40.76 -8.62
C LEU A 400 46.82 -40.96 -7.14
N GLY A 401 45.59 -40.56 -6.77
CA GLY A 401 45.06 -40.64 -5.41
C GLY A 401 45.61 -39.59 -4.45
N ARG A 402 46.49 -38.67 -4.88
CA ARG A 402 47.07 -37.64 -4.00
C ARG A 402 46.12 -36.49 -3.69
N GLY A 403 45.18 -36.18 -4.58
CA GLY A 403 44.30 -35.01 -4.46
C GLY A 403 44.97 -33.68 -4.86
N VAL A 404 44.30 -32.56 -4.59
CA VAL A 404 44.70 -31.18 -4.88
C VAL A 404 45.15 -30.43 -3.61
N ASP A 405 45.96 -29.40 -3.79
CA ASP A 405 46.52 -28.58 -2.71
C ASP A 405 45.58 -27.42 -2.33
N ILE A 406 44.75 -26.94 -3.27
CA ILE A 406 43.80 -25.85 -3.04
C ILE A 406 42.44 -26.24 -3.62
N ILE A 407 41.36 -25.92 -2.90
CA ILE A 407 39.99 -25.98 -3.42
C ILE A 407 39.36 -24.60 -3.24
N ILE A 408 38.83 -24.03 -4.33
CA ILE A 408 38.03 -22.80 -4.32
C ILE A 408 36.58 -23.17 -4.64
N ASP A 409 35.68 -22.91 -3.69
CA ASP A 409 34.27 -23.23 -3.79
C ASP A 409 33.41 -21.97 -3.64
N ALA A 410 32.82 -21.47 -4.73
CA ALA A 410 32.11 -20.19 -4.77
C ALA A 410 30.58 -20.30 -4.64
N PHE A 411 30.01 -21.51 -4.63
CA PHE A 411 28.56 -21.77 -4.61
C PHE A 411 28.25 -23.02 -3.74
N PRO A 412 26.98 -23.38 -3.41
CA PRO A 412 26.73 -24.18 -2.21
C PRO A 412 27.14 -25.67 -2.27
N ASP A 413 27.70 -26.12 -1.13
CA ASP A 413 28.02 -27.45 -0.58
C ASP A 413 28.20 -28.64 -1.54
N HIS A 414 29.42 -28.75 -2.04
CA HIS A 414 29.99 -30.04 -2.44
C HIS A 414 30.58 -30.75 -1.19
N ASN A 415 29.74 -31.46 -0.43
CA ASN A 415 30.15 -32.19 0.78
C ASN A 415 31.27 -33.24 0.54
N THR A 416 31.49 -33.64 -0.72
CA THR A 416 32.56 -34.57 -1.13
C THR A 416 33.87 -33.88 -1.51
N SER A 417 33.89 -32.55 -1.71
CA SER A 417 35.11 -31.82 -2.09
C SER A 417 36.29 -31.97 -1.12
N PRO A 418 36.10 -32.02 0.22
CA PRO A 418 37.21 -32.26 1.15
C PRO A 418 37.97 -33.57 0.88
N ARG A 419 37.35 -34.58 0.27
CA ARG A 419 38.00 -35.86 -0.08
C ARG A 419 39.07 -35.73 -1.15
N CYS A 420 38.96 -34.68 -1.97
CA CYS A 420 39.94 -34.37 -3.00
C CYS A 420 41.16 -33.61 -2.45
N LEU A 421 41.18 -33.24 -1.16
CA LEU A 421 42.21 -32.37 -0.60
C LEU A 421 43.44 -33.17 -0.12
N THR A 422 44.64 -32.65 -0.37
CA THR A 422 45.86 -33.21 0.21
C THR A 422 45.91 -32.96 1.72
N ARG A 423 46.77 -33.69 2.45
CA ARG A 423 46.90 -33.55 3.93
C ARG A 423 47.26 -32.13 4.41
N LYS A 424 47.92 -31.33 3.58
CA LYS A 424 48.25 -29.91 3.85
C LYS A 424 47.45 -28.93 2.99
N GLY A 425 46.44 -29.42 2.29
CA GLY A 425 45.67 -28.61 1.37
C GLY A 425 44.76 -27.61 2.09
N ARG A 426 44.31 -26.61 1.33
CA ARG A 426 43.47 -25.50 1.80
C ARG A 426 42.14 -25.50 1.07
N LEU A 427 41.04 -25.60 1.80
CA LEU A 427 39.68 -25.44 1.26
C LEU A 427 39.20 -24.02 1.56
N ILE A 428 38.89 -23.25 0.52
CA ILE A 428 38.36 -21.89 0.60
C ILE A 428 36.92 -21.90 0.07
N LYS A 429 35.96 -21.67 0.95
CA LYS A 429 34.56 -21.44 0.59
C LYS A 429 34.30 -19.94 0.47
N LEU A 430 33.81 -19.48 -0.68
CA LEU A 430 33.47 -18.09 -0.99
C LEU A 430 31.93 -17.95 -1.08
N GLY A 431 31.23 -18.06 0.05
CA GLY A 431 29.75 -18.03 0.09
C GLY A 431 29.17 -18.09 1.50
N LYS A 432 27.86 -17.84 1.65
CA LYS A 432 27.17 -17.80 2.95
C LYS A 432 26.33 -19.07 3.18
N ARG A 433 26.91 -20.05 3.88
CA ARG A 433 26.18 -21.03 4.70
C ARG A 433 27.12 -21.54 5.80
N ASP A 434 26.63 -21.49 7.03
CA ASP A 434 27.24 -22.16 8.18
C ASP A 434 27.12 -23.68 7.97
N PHE A 435 28.11 -24.44 8.45
CA PHE A 435 27.96 -25.89 8.59
C PHE A 435 26.73 -26.17 9.48
N PRO A 436 25.94 -27.22 9.22
CA PRO A 436 25.01 -27.70 10.24
C PRO A 436 25.83 -28.10 11.47
N ASP A 437 25.43 -27.60 12.64
CA ASP A 437 26.01 -27.98 13.92
C ASP A 437 26.06 -29.52 14.04
N GLY A 438 27.26 -30.06 14.19
CA GLY A 438 27.50 -31.46 14.54
C GLY A 438 27.48 -32.47 13.38
N GLY A 439 28.63 -32.67 12.73
CA GLY A 439 28.81 -33.79 11.80
C GLY A 439 30.26 -34.05 11.36
N GLY A 440 30.99 -34.88 12.12
CA GLY A 440 32.02 -35.82 11.64
C GLY A 440 33.26 -35.33 10.86
N LEU A 441 34.41 -35.31 11.56
CA LEU A 441 35.76 -35.76 11.15
C LEU A 441 36.31 -35.42 9.74
N PHE A 442 37.26 -34.47 9.67
CA PHE A 442 38.59 -34.61 9.02
C PHE A 442 39.54 -33.53 9.58
N PRO A 443 40.77 -33.84 10.07
CA PRO A 443 41.72 -32.85 10.55
C PRO A 443 42.46 -32.20 9.37
N CYS A 444 41.74 -31.40 8.60
CA CYS A 444 42.34 -30.50 7.61
C CYS A 444 42.45 -29.11 8.26
N GLN A 445 43.55 -28.38 8.04
CA GLN A 445 43.67 -26.96 8.41
C GLN A 445 42.79 -26.08 7.50
N GLY A 446 41.50 -26.42 7.35
CA GLY A 446 40.56 -25.70 6.52
C GLY A 446 40.13 -24.40 7.21
N GLN A 447 40.43 -23.26 6.61
CA GLN A 447 39.89 -21.98 7.03
C GLN A 447 38.63 -21.68 6.22
N THR A 448 37.48 -21.61 6.89
CA THR A 448 36.19 -21.25 6.28
C THR A 448 35.97 -19.75 6.40
N PHE A 449 35.66 -19.06 5.30
CA PHE A 449 35.40 -17.62 5.31
C PHE A 449 34.06 -17.27 4.62
N GLY A 450 33.09 -16.78 5.38
CA GLY A 450 31.86 -16.21 4.82
C GLY A 450 32.12 -14.82 4.22
N ALA A 451 32.41 -14.74 2.93
CA ALA A 451 32.86 -13.49 2.28
C ALA A 451 31.82 -12.34 2.28
N PHE A 452 30.52 -12.63 2.35
CA PHE A 452 29.47 -11.60 2.26
C PHE A 452 29.11 -10.93 3.60
N SER A 453 29.51 -11.48 4.75
CA SER A 453 29.10 -10.94 6.06
C SER A 453 30.03 -9.86 6.63
N ASN A 454 31.25 -9.69 6.10
CA ASN A 454 32.24 -8.76 6.65
C ASN A 454 32.95 -7.88 5.58
N PHE A 455 32.24 -7.41 4.56
CA PHE A 455 32.82 -6.51 3.54
C PHE A 455 33.52 -5.30 4.17
N ASN A 456 32.95 -4.72 5.24
CA ASN A 456 33.54 -3.58 5.95
C ASN A 456 34.94 -3.84 6.49
N GLY A 457 35.21 -5.03 7.04
CA GLY A 457 36.55 -5.39 7.51
C GLY A 457 37.56 -5.69 6.40
N MET A 458 37.09 -5.93 5.16
CA MET A 458 37.93 -6.36 4.04
C MET A 458 38.18 -5.29 2.98
N LYS A 459 37.47 -4.14 3.01
CA LYS A 459 37.52 -3.14 1.93
C LYS A 459 38.94 -2.71 1.56
N ALA A 460 39.77 -2.40 2.55
CA ALA A 460 41.16 -1.99 2.31
C ALA A 460 42.03 -3.10 1.70
N VAL A 461 41.82 -4.35 2.11
CA VAL A 461 42.50 -5.53 1.56
C VAL A 461 42.08 -5.74 0.11
N LEU A 462 40.78 -5.72 -0.16
CA LEU A 462 40.24 -5.86 -1.53
C LEU A 462 40.73 -4.73 -2.43
N HIS A 463 40.72 -3.49 -1.95
CA HIS A 463 41.23 -2.33 -2.67
C HIS A 463 42.67 -2.57 -3.15
N THR A 464 43.53 -3.01 -2.23
CA THR A 464 44.95 -3.28 -2.48
C THR A 464 45.14 -4.44 -3.46
N LEU A 465 44.41 -5.55 -3.27
CA LEU A 465 44.52 -6.72 -4.13
C LEU A 465 44.13 -6.41 -5.58
N VAL A 466 42.96 -5.77 -5.78
CA VAL A 466 42.45 -5.44 -7.10
C VAL A 466 43.34 -4.41 -7.79
N SER A 467 43.74 -3.35 -7.08
CA SER A 467 44.63 -2.32 -7.65
C SER A 467 45.97 -2.90 -8.10
N ASN A 468 46.58 -3.76 -7.28
CA ASN A 468 47.83 -4.43 -7.65
C ASN A 468 47.66 -5.39 -8.83
N ALA A 469 46.54 -6.11 -8.89
CA ALA A 469 46.24 -7.03 -9.97
C ALA A 469 45.98 -6.30 -11.30
N LEU A 470 45.36 -5.11 -11.27
CA LEU A 470 45.20 -4.25 -12.44
C LEU A 470 46.56 -3.81 -13.00
N VAL A 471 47.44 -3.28 -12.15
CA VAL A 471 48.78 -2.82 -12.56
C VAL A 471 49.63 -3.96 -13.14
N LYS A 472 49.51 -5.18 -12.58
CA LYS A 472 50.23 -6.37 -13.06
C LYS A 472 49.60 -7.03 -14.30
N GLY A 473 48.50 -6.51 -14.83
CA GLY A 473 47.80 -7.10 -15.97
C GLY A 473 47.22 -8.49 -15.68
N MET A 474 46.89 -8.78 -14.41
CA MET A 474 46.34 -10.07 -13.97
C MET A 474 44.82 -10.18 -14.18
N ILE A 475 44.16 -9.04 -14.44
CA ILE A 475 42.71 -8.95 -14.61
C ILE A 475 42.38 -8.84 -16.10
N LYS A 476 41.40 -9.62 -16.54
CA LYS A 476 40.78 -9.52 -17.87
C LYS A 476 39.26 -9.43 -17.73
N PRO A 477 38.60 -8.51 -18.46
CA PRO A 477 37.15 -8.46 -18.50
C PRO A 477 36.56 -9.80 -18.91
N TYR A 478 35.43 -10.14 -18.33
CA TYR A 478 34.67 -11.31 -18.74
C TYR A 478 33.74 -10.90 -19.88
N SER A 479 33.87 -11.56 -21.03
CA SER A 479 33.00 -11.39 -22.20
C SER A 479 32.45 -12.76 -22.59
N PRO A 480 31.30 -13.18 -22.05
CA PRO A 480 30.71 -14.44 -22.45
C PRO A 480 30.26 -14.38 -23.91
N PRO A 481 30.35 -15.48 -24.67
CA PRO A 481 29.96 -15.54 -26.07
C PRO A 481 28.44 -15.42 -26.31
N ASP A 482 27.60 -15.39 -25.27
CA ASP A 482 26.14 -15.25 -25.34
C ASP A 482 25.57 -14.58 -24.07
N GLU A 483 24.40 -13.96 -24.25
CA GLU A 483 23.48 -13.16 -23.39
C GLU A 483 23.26 -13.54 -21.90
N ASN A 484 23.97 -14.51 -21.32
CA ASN A 484 23.77 -14.97 -19.95
C ASN A 484 24.41 -14.08 -18.86
N GLN A 485 25.12 -13.01 -19.22
CA GLN A 485 25.45 -11.93 -18.29
C GLN A 485 24.57 -10.73 -18.66
N ALA A 486 23.49 -10.54 -17.92
CA ALA A 486 22.67 -9.35 -18.05
C ALA A 486 23.43 -8.15 -17.46
N VAL A 487 24.39 -7.61 -18.22
CA VAL A 487 24.90 -6.26 -18.00
C VAL A 487 23.86 -5.31 -18.58
N ILE A 488 23.25 -4.51 -17.72
CA ILE A 488 22.23 -3.56 -18.12
C ILE A 488 22.90 -2.20 -18.32
N LYS A 489 22.77 -1.64 -19.54
CA LYS A 489 23.27 -0.30 -19.88
C LYS A 489 22.29 0.77 -19.41
N MET A 490 22.80 1.81 -18.76
CA MET A 490 22.03 2.88 -18.12
C MET A 490 22.13 4.26 -18.82
N GLY A 491 22.71 4.34 -20.03
CA GLY A 491 23.25 5.60 -20.54
C GLY A 491 22.79 6.09 -21.93
N GLU A 492 21.96 5.37 -22.69
CA GLU A 492 21.57 5.81 -24.04
C GLU A 492 20.28 6.65 -24.07
N LYS A 493 19.39 6.44 -23.10
CA LYS A 493 18.13 7.19 -22.94
C LYS A 493 17.86 7.40 -21.45
N PRO A 494 17.27 8.54 -21.06
CA PRO A 494 16.83 8.74 -19.68
C PRO A 494 15.86 7.62 -19.27
N ILE A 495 16.18 6.92 -18.19
CA ILE A 495 15.31 5.87 -17.65
C ILE A 495 14.16 6.54 -16.90
N ALA A 496 12.94 6.15 -17.23
CA ALA A 496 11.75 6.57 -16.51
C ALA A 496 11.36 5.49 -15.48
N GLY A 497 11.07 5.90 -14.26
CA GLY A 497 10.63 5.01 -13.18
C GLY A 497 9.36 5.50 -12.50
N PHE A 498 8.66 4.62 -11.79
CA PHE A 498 7.51 5.02 -10.99
C PHE A 498 7.95 5.93 -9.84
N PRO A 499 7.26 7.06 -9.62
CA PRO A 499 7.62 7.99 -8.54
C PRO A 499 7.48 7.33 -7.18
N ARG A 500 8.36 7.70 -6.24
CA ARG A 500 8.34 7.20 -4.86
C ARG A 500 8.59 8.34 -3.89
N PHE A 501 7.97 8.23 -2.71
CA PHE A 501 8.19 9.21 -1.67
C PHE A 501 9.52 8.96 -0.97
N TRP A 502 10.26 10.06 -0.75
CA TRP A 502 11.52 10.10 -0.02
C TRP A 502 11.56 11.32 0.91
N CYS A 503 12.23 11.15 2.04
CA CYS A 503 12.44 12.21 3.00
C CYS A 503 13.79 12.90 2.78
N ASP A 504 13.83 14.20 3.05
CA ASP A 504 15.04 14.99 3.12
C ASP A 504 15.57 14.96 4.56
N SER A 505 16.79 14.46 4.74
CA SER A 505 17.42 14.30 6.06
C SER A 505 17.63 15.63 6.79
N GLN A 506 17.69 16.76 6.08
CA GLN A 506 17.89 18.08 6.67
C GLN A 506 16.58 18.75 7.11
N MET A 507 15.44 18.18 6.72
CA MET A 507 14.13 18.76 6.96
C MET A 507 13.42 18.10 8.14
N THR A 508 12.49 18.85 8.75
CA THR A 508 11.72 18.42 9.92
C THR A 508 10.34 17.91 9.52
N TYR A 509 9.93 16.81 10.16
CA TYR A 509 8.63 16.17 10.00
C TYR A 509 7.85 16.23 11.32
N VAL A 510 6.69 16.89 11.30
CA VAL A 510 5.79 17.04 12.45
C VAL A 510 4.67 16.02 12.35
N ILE A 511 4.52 15.17 13.37
CA ILE A 511 3.52 14.10 13.40
C ILE A 511 2.60 14.32 14.60
N VAL A 512 1.40 14.84 14.34
CA VAL A 512 0.37 15.04 15.36
C VAL A 512 -0.35 13.73 15.63
N GLY A 513 -0.32 13.29 16.89
CA GLY A 513 -0.66 11.90 17.24
C GLY A 513 0.51 10.92 17.03
N GLY A 514 1.75 11.42 16.99
CA GLY A 514 2.95 10.62 16.66
C GLY A 514 3.33 9.53 17.66
N LEU A 515 2.79 9.56 18.89
CA LEU A 515 2.94 8.48 19.87
C LEU A 515 1.77 7.47 19.84
N GLY A 516 0.77 7.67 18.98
CA GLY A 516 -0.27 6.68 18.73
C GLY A 516 0.27 5.48 17.96
N GLY A 517 -0.46 4.36 17.95
CA GLY A 517 0.01 3.13 17.34
C GLY A 517 0.46 3.31 15.88
N PHE A 518 -0.39 3.85 15.01
CA PHE A 518 0.01 4.15 13.62
C PHE A 518 1.08 5.24 13.51
N GLY A 519 1.06 6.22 14.42
CA GLY A 519 2.04 7.31 14.43
C GLY A 519 3.48 6.81 14.58
N LEU A 520 3.70 5.80 15.43
CA LEU A 520 5.01 5.18 15.60
C LEU A 520 5.45 4.45 14.32
N GLU A 521 4.55 3.70 13.68
CA GLU A 521 4.86 3.00 12.43
C GLU A 521 5.11 3.97 11.26
N LEU A 522 4.37 5.08 11.20
CA LEU A 522 4.63 6.15 10.24
C LEU A 522 6.02 6.76 10.44
N VAL A 523 6.42 7.06 11.67
CA VAL A 523 7.74 7.67 11.95
C VAL A 523 8.87 6.72 11.58
N ASP A 524 8.72 5.44 11.87
CA ASP A 524 9.69 4.43 11.45
C ASP A 524 9.80 4.34 9.94
N TRP A 525 8.66 4.30 9.25
CA TRP A 525 8.63 4.33 7.79
C TRP A 525 9.27 5.60 7.22
N LEU A 526 8.99 6.77 7.78
CA LEU A 526 9.63 8.03 7.39
C LEU A 526 11.16 8.00 7.64
N ALA A 527 11.61 7.36 8.72
CA ALA A 527 13.03 7.20 9.02
C ALA A 527 13.73 6.28 8.00
N LEU A 528 13.08 5.18 7.61
CA LEU A 528 13.51 4.30 6.54
C LEU A 528 13.52 5.00 5.17
N LYS A 529 12.61 5.95 4.95
CA LYS A 529 12.57 6.83 3.77
C LYS A 529 13.60 7.97 3.80
N GLY A 530 14.51 8.00 4.79
CA GLY A 530 15.61 8.99 4.87
C GLY A 530 15.38 10.13 5.86
N GLY A 531 14.22 10.18 6.53
CA GLY A 531 13.89 11.22 7.50
C GLY A 531 14.79 11.11 8.73
N ARG A 532 15.26 12.25 9.25
CA ARG A 532 16.13 12.28 10.44
C ARG A 532 15.64 13.22 11.53
N LYS A 533 14.70 14.12 11.28
CA LYS A 533 14.25 15.12 12.27
C LYS A 533 12.75 15.01 12.47
N PHE A 534 12.34 14.54 13.65
CA PHE A 534 10.95 14.23 13.96
C PHE A 534 10.46 15.00 15.18
N VAL A 535 9.26 15.57 15.08
CA VAL A 535 8.53 16.15 16.21
C VAL A 535 7.22 15.39 16.40
N LEU A 536 7.13 14.62 17.48
CA LEU A 536 5.98 13.78 17.80
C LEU A 536 5.08 14.49 18.79
N VAL A 537 3.87 14.86 18.35
CA VAL A 537 2.93 15.56 19.21
C VAL A 537 2.00 14.56 19.89
N SER A 538 1.94 14.61 21.22
CA SER A 538 1.04 13.78 22.02
C SER A 538 0.63 14.51 23.29
N ARG A 539 -0.67 14.46 23.62
CA ARG A 539 -1.23 15.15 24.80
C ARG A 539 -0.54 14.76 26.11
N THR A 540 -0.22 13.48 26.28
CA THR A 540 0.36 12.96 27.54
C THR A 540 1.89 12.98 27.53
N GLY A 541 2.52 13.07 26.35
CA GLY A 541 3.97 12.92 26.20
C GLY A 541 4.53 11.59 26.73
N ALA A 542 3.68 10.57 26.91
CA ALA A 542 4.08 9.32 27.59
C ALA A 542 5.02 8.47 26.71
N VAL A 543 6.32 8.58 26.96
CA VAL A 543 7.36 7.77 26.30
C VAL A 543 7.75 6.60 27.19
N LYS A 544 7.01 5.49 27.10
CA LYS A 544 7.28 4.24 27.84
C LYS A 544 7.10 3.03 26.92
N GLY A 545 7.66 1.88 27.32
CA GLY A 545 7.49 0.61 26.60
C GLY A 545 7.90 0.69 25.13
N TYR A 546 6.99 0.31 24.23
CA TYR A 546 7.22 0.28 22.78
C TYR A 546 7.64 1.64 22.21
N ALA A 547 7.01 2.75 22.63
CA ALA A 547 7.37 4.09 22.14
C ALA A 547 8.81 4.47 22.52
N ALA A 548 9.24 4.16 23.74
CA ALA A 548 10.62 4.40 24.19
C ALA A 548 11.64 3.56 23.41
N PHE A 549 11.31 2.29 23.15
CA PHE A 549 12.12 1.40 22.32
C PHE A 549 12.28 1.94 20.89
N ARG A 550 11.18 2.33 20.23
CA ARG A 550 11.20 2.88 18.86
C ARG A 550 12.01 4.18 18.77
N ILE A 551 11.84 5.11 19.72
CA ILE A 551 12.65 6.34 19.76
C ILE A 551 14.14 6.04 19.93
N LYS A 552 14.51 5.06 20.77
CA LYS A 552 15.91 4.63 20.94
C LYS A 552 16.45 4.03 19.64
N LEU A 553 15.65 3.21 18.95
CA LEU A 553 16.02 2.63 17.66
C LEU A 553 16.26 3.72 16.60
N TRP A 554 15.36 4.69 16.45
CA TRP A 554 15.53 5.77 15.48
C TRP A 554 16.76 6.64 15.76
N ARG A 555 17.08 6.89 17.03
CA ARG A 555 18.32 7.58 17.42
C ARG A 555 19.57 6.80 16.99
N SER A 556 19.53 5.46 16.99
CA SER A 556 20.62 4.64 16.47
C SER A 556 20.83 4.78 14.96
N TYR A 557 19.80 5.24 14.22
CA TYR A 557 19.88 5.60 12.80
C TYR A 557 20.32 7.06 12.57
N GLY A 558 20.70 7.77 13.63
CA GLY A 558 21.04 9.20 13.59
C GLY A 558 19.85 10.14 13.58
N ALA A 559 18.63 9.68 13.90
CA ALA A 559 17.46 10.55 13.96
C ALA A 559 17.41 11.36 15.27
N VAL A 560 17.09 12.64 15.15
CA VAL A 560 16.73 13.53 16.25
C VAL A 560 15.20 13.52 16.41
N VAL A 561 14.75 13.07 17.58
CA VAL A 561 13.32 12.97 17.91
C VAL A 561 13.00 13.85 19.11
N ARG A 562 12.06 14.77 18.94
CA ARG A 562 11.47 15.58 20.01
C ARG A 562 10.02 15.19 20.23
N VAL A 563 9.62 15.07 21.50
CA VAL A 563 8.22 14.86 21.87
C VAL A 563 7.66 16.18 22.36
N ALA A 564 6.56 16.61 21.76
CA ALA A 564 5.87 17.85 22.06
C ALA A 564 4.52 17.56 22.71
N THR A 565 4.19 18.33 23.74
CA THR A 565 2.90 18.25 24.47
C THR A 565 2.02 19.47 24.22
N ASP A 566 2.42 20.34 23.29
CA ASP A 566 1.68 21.55 22.91
C ASP A 566 0.22 21.22 22.56
N LYS A 567 -0.69 22.08 23.03
CA LYS A 567 -2.13 21.95 22.79
C LYS A 567 -2.47 22.42 21.37
N ALA A 568 -2.32 21.55 20.39
CA ALA A 568 -2.59 21.86 18.98
C ALA A 568 -4.08 22.23 18.68
N THR A 569 -5.00 22.06 19.62
CA THR A 569 -6.40 22.49 19.45
C THR A 569 -6.59 24.01 19.59
N CYS A 570 -5.64 24.75 20.16
CA CYS A 570 -5.61 26.22 20.14
C CYS A 570 -4.51 26.75 19.21
N ARG A 571 -4.69 28.00 18.77
CA ARG A 571 -3.78 28.63 17.79
C ARG A 571 -2.39 28.80 18.37
N GLU A 572 -2.29 29.27 19.61
CA GLU A 572 -1.03 29.58 20.30
C GLU A 572 -0.20 28.30 20.51
N GLY A 573 -0.87 27.19 20.86
CA GLY A 573 -0.22 25.89 20.99
C GLY A 573 0.32 25.36 19.66
N CYS A 574 -0.45 25.50 18.58
CA CYS A 574 0.04 25.15 17.23
C CYS A 574 1.21 26.04 16.78
N GLU A 575 1.17 27.33 17.09
CA GLU A 575 2.24 28.26 16.74
C GLU A 575 3.54 27.91 17.48
N SER A 576 3.47 27.70 18.79
CA SER A 576 4.59 27.22 19.61
C SER A 576 5.18 25.93 19.04
N LEU A 577 4.32 24.95 18.72
CA LEU A 577 4.72 23.68 18.11
C LEU A 577 5.52 23.89 16.81
N LEU A 578 5.01 24.68 15.87
CA LEU A 578 5.65 24.89 14.57
C LEU A 578 6.97 25.67 14.71
N ARG A 579 7.03 26.70 15.57
CA ARG A 579 8.26 27.43 15.86
C ARG A 579 9.32 26.52 16.47
N ASN A 580 8.94 25.70 17.45
CA ASN A 580 9.84 24.73 18.09
C ASN A 580 10.33 23.67 17.10
N ALA A 581 9.46 23.18 16.21
CA ALA A 581 9.83 22.25 15.16
C ALA A 581 10.83 22.85 14.17
N ALA A 582 10.63 24.11 13.76
CA ALA A 582 11.52 24.81 12.84
C ALA A 582 12.97 24.96 13.38
N THR A 583 13.17 24.93 14.70
CA THR A 583 14.54 24.97 15.29
C THR A 583 15.39 23.72 15.00
N LEU A 584 14.78 22.59 14.59
CA LEU A 584 15.52 21.41 14.14
C LEU A 584 15.99 21.54 12.67
N GLY A 585 15.26 22.33 11.88
CA GLY A 585 15.41 22.49 10.44
C GLY A 585 14.07 22.86 9.80
N PRO A 586 14.05 23.33 8.54
CA PRO A 586 12.81 23.72 7.87
C PRO A 586 11.79 22.58 7.82
N ILE A 587 10.51 22.88 7.98
CA ILE A 587 9.46 21.87 8.05
C ILE A 587 9.06 21.44 6.64
N ALA A 588 9.35 20.19 6.27
CA ALA A 588 8.94 19.61 4.99
C ALA A 588 7.59 18.91 5.05
N GLY A 589 7.23 18.37 6.22
CA GLY A 589 6.03 17.54 6.36
C GLY A 589 5.27 17.79 7.65
N ILE A 590 3.95 17.92 7.55
CA ILE A 590 3.00 17.91 8.66
C ILE A 590 2.02 16.77 8.43
N PHE A 591 1.95 15.84 9.37
CA PHE A 591 1.04 14.69 9.35
C PHE A 591 0.10 14.77 10.55
N ASN A 592 -1.20 14.97 10.30
CA ASN A 592 -2.21 14.99 11.36
C ASN A 592 -2.98 13.67 11.46
N LEU A 593 -2.54 12.82 12.39
CA LEU A 593 -3.13 11.52 12.70
C LEU A 593 -4.06 11.58 13.91
N ALA A 594 -4.07 12.69 14.65
CA ALA A 594 -4.85 12.79 15.87
C ALA A 594 -6.35 12.67 15.58
N SER A 595 -7.00 11.75 16.28
CA SER A 595 -8.45 11.59 16.30
C SER A 595 -8.88 11.20 17.70
N ILE A 596 -10.10 11.60 18.05
CA ILE A 596 -10.84 11.04 19.17
C ILE A 596 -12.18 10.62 18.58
N VAL A 597 -12.54 9.37 18.82
CA VAL A 597 -13.82 8.81 18.41
C VAL A 597 -14.64 8.61 19.68
N THR A 598 -15.86 9.12 19.67
CA THR A 598 -16.82 8.98 20.77
C THR A 598 -18.14 8.55 20.15
N ASP A 599 -18.46 7.27 20.27
CA ASP A 599 -19.65 6.69 19.65
C ASP A 599 -20.87 6.97 20.53
N HIS A 600 -21.76 7.84 20.04
CA HIS A 600 -23.07 8.07 20.62
C HIS A 600 -24.04 8.42 19.49
N CYS A 601 -25.23 7.82 19.51
CA CYS A 601 -26.33 8.26 18.66
C CYS A 601 -26.50 9.77 18.72
N PHE A 602 -26.86 10.36 17.60
CA PHE A 602 -26.91 11.80 17.44
C PHE A 602 -27.89 12.45 18.42
N GLU A 603 -29.00 11.77 18.74
CA GLU A 603 -29.97 12.19 19.76
C GLU A 603 -29.35 12.38 21.17
N ASP A 604 -28.30 11.63 21.50
CA ASP A 604 -27.64 11.65 22.82
C ASP A 604 -26.38 12.52 22.85
N GLN A 605 -26.07 13.19 21.74
CA GLN A 605 -24.92 14.09 21.67
C GLN A 605 -25.18 15.34 22.51
N THR A 606 -24.16 15.74 23.26
CA THR A 606 -24.11 17.05 23.91
C THR A 606 -23.08 17.92 23.22
N GLU A 607 -23.20 19.24 23.31
CA GLU A 607 -22.23 20.16 22.71
C GLU A 607 -20.79 19.85 23.17
N GLY A 608 -20.59 19.55 24.46
CA GLY A 608 -19.27 19.19 25.00
C GLY A 608 -18.69 17.90 24.41
N ARG A 609 -19.52 16.86 24.23
CA ARG A 609 -19.11 15.59 23.59
C ARG A 609 -18.81 15.81 22.11
N PHE A 610 -19.69 16.52 21.42
CA PHE A 610 -19.53 16.88 20.01
C PHE A 610 -18.21 17.61 19.78
N LEU A 611 -17.95 18.67 20.56
CA LEU A 611 -16.72 19.46 20.48
C LEU A 611 -15.46 18.66 20.81
N THR A 612 -15.56 17.62 21.63
CA THR A 612 -14.41 16.77 21.98
C THR A 612 -13.89 16.00 20.77
N ALA A 613 -14.78 15.28 20.07
CA ALA A 613 -14.41 14.58 18.84
C ALA A 613 -14.11 15.56 17.69
N PHE A 614 -14.91 16.62 17.58
CA PHE A 614 -14.79 17.61 16.52
C PHE A 614 -13.47 18.38 16.54
N SER A 615 -13.06 18.88 17.72
CA SER A 615 -11.92 19.79 17.84
C SER A 615 -10.60 19.15 17.44
N VAL A 616 -10.41 17.86 17.73
CA VAL A 616 -9.11 17.18 17.52
C VAL A 616 -8.77 17.07 16.04
N LYS A 617 -9.75 16.87 15.17
CA LYS A 617 -9.49 16.85 13.73
C LYS A 617 -9.65 18.22 13.09
N ALA A 618 -10.81 18.86 13.30
CA ALA A 618 -11.17 20.08 12.60
C ALA A 618 -10.29 21.27 13.03
N ARG A 619 -10.25 21.59 14.33
CA ARG A 619 -9.52 22.77 14.84
C ARG A 619 -8.01 22.61 14.68
N ILE A 620 -7.45 21.42 14.95
CA ILE A 620 -6.02 21.17 14.73
C ILE A 620 -5.66 21.39 13.26
N THR A 621 -6.41 20.79 12.33
CA THR A 621 -6.12 20.92 10.90
C THR A 621 -6.25 22.36 10.43
N HIS A 622 -7.27 23.08 10.88
CA HIS A 622 -7.45 24.50 10.59
C HIS A 622 -6.27 25.35 11.09
N ASN A 623 -5.88 25.19 12.36
CA ASN A 623 -4.76 25.94 12.95
C ASN A 623 -3.45 25.64 12.21
N LEU A 624 -3.19 24.37 11.88
CA LEU A 624 -2.02 23.98 11.11
C LEU A 624 -2.06 24.55 9.69
N ASP A 625 -3.21 24.60 9.02
CA ASP A 625 -3.34 25.20 7.70
C ASP A 625 -2.95 26.68 7.74
N VAL A 626 -3.61 27.48 8.57
CA VAL A 626 -3.38 28.93 8.70
C VAL A 626 -1.92 29.21 9.04
N LEU A 627 -1.39 28.59 10.09
CA LEU A 627 -0.03 28.88 10.55
C LEU A 627 1.05 28.32 9.63
N SER A 628 0.81 27.19 8.94
CA SER A 628 1.81 26.65 8.02
C SER A 628 2.01 27.51 6.77
N ARG A 629 0.98 28.27 6.35
CA ARG A 629 1.09 29.24 5.25
C ARG A 629 2.08 30.35 5.58
N GLU A 630 2.17 30.73 6.85
CA GLU A 630 3.03 31.82 7.33
C GLU A 630 4.41 31.32 7.78
N LEU A 631 4.46 30.18 8.49
CA LEU A 631 5.65 29.72 9.22
C LEU A 631 6.43 28.60 8.51
N CYS A 632 5.86 27.96 7.49
CA CYS A 632 6.45 26.78 6.85
C CYS A 632 6.63 26.97 5.33
N PRO A 633 7.50 27.90 4.86
CA PRO A 633 7.67 28.19 3.43
C PRO A 633 8.20 27.00 2.62
N SER A 634 8.90 26.07 3.27
CA SER A 634 9.48 24.88 2.63
C SER A 634 8.61 23.62 2.76
N LEU A 635 7.33 23.78 3.14
CA LEU A 635 6.42 22.65 3.33
C LEU A 635 6.12 21.97 1.99
N ARG A 636 6.33 20.65 1.95
CA ARG A 636 6.10 19.79 0.77
C ARG A 636 4.93 18.82 0.97
N HIS A 637 4.63 18.47 2.22
CA HIS A 637 3.58 17.52 2.57
C HIS A 637 2.71 18.06 3.71
N PHE A 638 1.42 18.21 3.46
CA PHE A 638 0.41 18.46 4.48
C PHE A 638 -0.61 17.33 4.39
N VAL A 639 -0.52 16.37 5.29
CA VAL A 639 -1.24 15.10 5.21
C VAL A 639 -2.15 14.96 6.41
N VAL A 640 -3.41 14.66 6.17
CA VAL A 640 -4.40 14.45 7.22
C VAL A 640 -5.01 13.07 7.08
N PHE A 641 -5.00 12.31 8.16
CA PHE A 641 -5.68 11.03 8.20
C PHE A 641 -7.16 11.33 8.46
N SER A 642 -7.96 11.16 7.41
CA SER A 642 -9.41 11.11 7.45
C SER A 642 -9.86 9.65 7.62
N SER A 643 -11.15 9.39 7.48
CA SER A 643 -11.74 8.06 7.60
C SER A 643 -12.84 7.85 6.56
N LEU A 644 -13.03 6.59 6.17
CA LEU A 644 -14.16 6.15 5.33
C LEU A 644 -15.52 6.51 5.96
N VAL A 645 -15.58 6.74 7.28
CA VAL A 645 -16.76 7.29 7.97
C VAL A 645 -17.23 8.61 7.35
N CYS A 646 -16.31 9.49 6.94
CA CYS A 646 -16.67 10.73 6.23
C CYS A 646 -17.36 10.44 4.89
N GLY A 647 -16.89 9.43 4.16
CA GLY A 647 -17.38 9.09 2.82
C GLY A 647 -18.67 8.26 2.82
N ARG A 648 -18.80 7.29 3.72
CA ARG A 648 -19.92 6.32 3.74
C ARG A 648 -20.89 6.50 4.91
N GLY A 649 -20.50 7.26 5.92
CA GLY A 649 -21.20 7.40 7.18
C GLY A 649 -20.99 6.22 8.12
N ASN A 650 -21.04 6.48 9.42
CA ASN A 650 -21.17 5.45 10.44
C ASN A 650 -22.09 5.94 11.56
N ILE A 651 -22.82 5.02 12.15
CA ILE A 651 -23.79 5.31 13.21
C ILE A 651 -23.04 5.79 14.45
N GLY A 652 -23.55 6.84 15.09
CA GLY A 652 -23.01 7.38 16.33
C GLY A 652 -21.71 8.17 16.17
N GLN A 653 -21.25 8.37 14.92
CA GLN A 653 -19.98 9.03 14.59
C GLN A 653 -20.19 10.32 13.80
N ALA A 654 -21.35 10.96 13.91
CA ALA A 654 -21.65 12.22 13.24
C ALA A 654 -20.62 13.35 13.53
N PRO A 655 -20.16 13.59 14.79
CA PRO A 655 -19.11 14.59 15.05
C PRO A 655 -17.78 14.23 14.38
N TYR A 656 -17.42 12.94 14.37
CA TYR A 656 -16.19 12.43 13.76
C TYR A 656 -16.22 12.55 12.23
N GLY A 657 -17.34 12.20 11.60
CA GLY A 657 -17.58 12.38 10.17
C GLY A 657 -17.47 13.86 9.77
N MET A 658 -18.16 14.75 10.50
CA MET A 658 -18.10 16.19 10.25
C MET A 658 -16.68 16.74 10.32
N ALA A 659 -15.93 16.39 11.37
CA ALA A 659 -14.59 16.92 11.59
C ALA A 659 -13.57 16.47 10.54
N ASN A 660 -13.66 15.21 10.11
CA ASN A 660 -12.86 14.68 9.00
C ASN A 660 -13.21 15.35 7.67
N SER A 661 -14.50 15.61 7.43
CA SER A 661 -14.94 16.32 6.23
C SER A 661 -14.40 17.75 6.17
N ILE A 662 -14.32 18.47 7.29
CA ILE A 662 -13.66 19.79 7.36
C ILE A 662 -12.18 19.67 6.95
N ALA A 663 -11.46 18.67 7.48
CA ALA A 663 -10.06 18.46 7.12
C ALA A 663 -9.89 18.17 5.62
N GLU A 664 -10.81 17.42 5.00
CA GLU A 664 -10.84 17.19 3.56
C GLU A 664 -11.06 18.49 2.78
N ARG A 665 -11.98 19.37 3.21
CA ARG A 665 -12.20 20.67 2.58
C ARG A 665 -10.96 21.56 2.67
N ILE A 666 -10.25 21.52 3.80
CA ILE A 666 -8.99 22.25 3.99
C ILE A 666 -7.93 21.75 3.00
N CYS A 667 -7.76 20.44 2.85
CA CYS A 667 -6.81 19.88 1.88
C CYS A 667 -7.17 20.26 0.43
N GLU A 668 -8.45 20.29 0.06
CA GLU A 668 -8.89 20.83 -1.24
C GLU A 668 -8.57 22.30 -1.42
N ALA A 669 -8.86 23.13 -0.40
CA ALA A 669 -8.58 24.56 -0.43
C ALA A 669 -7.08 24.81 -0.60
N ARG A 670 -6.23 24.10 0.14
CA ARG A 670 -4.77 24.18 -0.01
C ARG A 670 -4.31 23.83 -1.42
N LYS A 671 -4.82 22.73 -2.01
CA LYS A 671 -4.48 22.35 -3.38
C LYS A 671 -4.91 23.38 -4.41
N ARG A 672 -6.11 23.97 -4.26
CA ARG A 672 -6.58 25.07 -5.12
C ARG A 672 -5.65 26.29 -5.02
N ASP A 673 -5.12 26.55 -3.84
CA ASP A 673 -4.21 27.68 -3.58
C ASP A 673 -2.73 27.34 -3.95
N GLY A 674 -2.47 26.21 -4.60
CA GLY A 674 -1.12 25.78 -5.01
C GLY A 674 -0.24 25.22 -3.89
N LEU A 675 -0.82 24.97 -2.71
CA LEU A 675 -0.13 24.45 -1.53
C LEU A 675 -0.27 22.92 -1.42
N PRO A 676 0.67 22.22 -0.73
CA PRO A 676 0.49 20.80 -0.47
C PRO A 676 -0.70 20.57 0.44
N GLY A 677 -1.51 19.55 0.14
CA GLY A 677 -2.70 19.17 0.88
C GLY A 677 -3.20 17.79 0.45
N LEU A 678 -3.30 16.86 1.39
CA LEU A 678 -3.73 15.49 1.16
C LEU A 678 -4.54 15.00 2.35
N ALA A 679 -5.81 14.64 2.15
CA ALA A 679 -6.61 13.91 3.12
C ALA A 679 -6.77 12.46 2.65
N ILE A 680 -6.53 11.50 3.54
CA ILE A 680 -6.63 10.07 3.23
C ILE A 680 -7.79 9.48 4.02
N GLN A 681 -8.83 9.04 3.34
CA GLN A 681 -9.97 8.33 3.91
C GLN A 681 -9.58 6.87 4.14
N TRP A 682 -9.05 6.57 5.33
CA TRP A 682 -8.72 5.19 5.70
C TRP A 682 -9.97 4.40 6.07
N GLY A 683 -10.05 3.18 5.55
CA GLY A 683 -10.87 2.12 6.14
C GLY A 683 -10.33 1.67 7.51
N PRO A 684 -10.86 0.58 8.07
CA PRO A 684 -10.38 0.05 9.35
C PRO A 684 -8.89 -0.29 9.26
N ILE A 685 -8.08 0.17 10.22
CA ILE A 685 -6.63 -0.08 10.27
C ILE A 685 -6.35 -1.12 11.36
N GLY A 686 -5.73 -2.23 10.98
CA GLY A 686 -5.36 -3.31 11.89
C GLY A 686 -4.06 -3.05 12.67
N GLU A 687 -3.76 -3.96 13.61
CA GLU A 687 -2.49 -4.08 14.39
C GLU A 687 -2.19 -2.94 15.37
N VAL A 688 -2.40 -1.67 14.99
CA VAL A 688 -2.02 -0.48 15.78
C VAL A 688 -3.09 0.64 15.77
N GLY A 689 -4.25 0.42 15.14
CA GLY A 689 -5.36 1.37 15.07
C GLY A 689 -6.15 1.57 16.37
N THR A 690 -7.13 2.48 16.37
CA THR A 690 -8.03 2.72 17.53
C THR A 690 -8.92 1.51 17.87
N GLU A 691 -9.06 0.57 16.93
CA GLU A 691 -9.87 -0.64 17.08
C GLU A 691 -9.09 -1.86 17.61
N VAL A 692 -7.79 -1.69 17.91
CA VAL A 692 -6.94 -2.78 18.41
C VAL A 692 -7.36 -3.16 19.82
N GLY A 693 -7.74 -4.42 20.01
CA GLY A 693 -8.16 -4.99 21.28
C GLY A 693 -9.66 -4.89 21.58
N LYS A 694 -10.46 -4.32 20.66
CA LYS A 694 -11.93 -4.34 20.78
C LYS A 694 -12.60 -5.50 20.03
N GLN A 695 -11.95 -6.07 19.00
CA GLN A 695 -12.58 -7.02 18.08
C GLN A 695 -11.56 -7.99 17.46
N ASP A 696 -12.02 -9.20 17.10
CA ASP A 696 -11.21 -10.28 16.52
C ASP A 696 -10.75 -9.99 15.09
N ARG A 697 -9.64 -10.61 14.66
CA ARG A 697 -9.09 -10.51 13.29
C ARG A 697 -10.05 -11.16 12.28
N GLY A 698 -11.08 -10.44 11.85
CA GLY A 698 -12.07 -10.92 10.88
C GLY A 698 -13.37 -10.13 10.84
N GLU A 699 -13.64 -9.29 11.85
CA GLU A 699 -14.86 -8.50 11.89
C GLU A 699 -14.88 -7.36 10.86
N GLN A 700 -16.03 -7.18 10.22
CA GLN A 700 -16.27 -6.17 9.20
C GLN A 700 -16.75 -4.87 9.85
N VAL A 701 -16.09 -3.76 9.52
CA VAL A 701 -16.55 -2.42 9.89
C VAL A 701 -16.87 -1.66 8.61
N LEU A 702 -18.12 -1.20 8.46
CA LEU A 702 -18.61 -0.52 7.25
C LEU A 702 -18.47 -1.36 5.95
N GLY A 703 -18.53 -2.68 6.06
CA GLY A 703 -18.33 -3.61 4.93
C GLY A 703 -16.87 -3.72 4.47
N ALA A 704 -15.92 -3.24 5.28
CA ALA A 704 -14.48 -3.30 5.02
C ALA A 704 -13.77 -4.16 6.07
N LEU A 705 -12.66 -4.77 5.65
CA LEU A 705 -11.76 -5.51 6.53
C LEU A 705 -10.65 -4.60 7.05
N GLN A 706 -10.02 -5.02 8.15
CA GLN A 706 -8.84 -4.35 8.69
C GLN A 706 -7.67 -4.41 7.69
N GLN A 707 -7.18 -3.24 7.28
CA GLN A 707 -5.98 -3.09 6.48
C GLN A 707 -4.75 -3.16 7.38
N GLY A 708 -3.84 -4.11 7.12
CA GLY A 708 -2.58 -4.21 7.85
C GLY A 708 -1.67 -2.99 7.60
N VAL A 709 -0.85 -2.62 8.59
CA VAL A 709 -0.09 -1.36 8.56
C VAL A 709 0.88 -1.28 7.38
N THR A 710 1.56 -2.39 7.05
CA THR A 710 2.45 -2.46 5.88
C THR A 710 1.70 -2.16 4.57
N SER A 711 0.44 -2.57 4.46
CA SER A 711 -0.42 -2.25 3.31
C SER A 711 -0.75 -0.75 3.29
N CYS A 712 -1.14 -0.17 4.44
CA CYS A 712 -1.38 1.27 4.55
C CYS A 712 -0.14 2.09 4.17
N LEU A 713 1.05 1.74 4.67
CA LEU A 713 2.30 2.43 4.34
C LEU A 713 2.68 2.27 2.86
N SER A 714 2.36 1.13 2.24
CA SER A 714 2.53 0.93 0.79
C SER A 714 1.60 1.85 -0.02
N CYS A 715 0.34 2.01 0.38
CA CYS A 715 -0.59 2.97 -0.22
C CYS A 715 -0.13 4.42 -0.01
N LEU A 716 0.38 4.73 1.19
CA LEU A 716 0.89 6.06 1.53
C LEU A 716 2.05 6.49 0.61
N ASP A 717 2.95 5.57 0.24
CA ASP A 717 4.04 5.82 -0.72
C ASP A 717 3.50 6.37 -2.06
N GLN A 718 2.38 5.82 -2.54
CA GLN A 718 1.72 6.25 -3.77
C GLN A 718 0.92 7.54 -3.59
N PHE A 719 0.22 7.67 -2.45
CA PHE A 719 -0.62 8.83 -2.17
C PHE A 719 0.17 10.13 -1.94
N LEU A 720 1.43 10.03 -1.51
CA LEU A 720 2.29 11.19 -1.29
C LEU A 720 2.87 11.78 -2.58
N VAL A 721 2.84 11.03 -3.69
CA VAL A 721 3.40 11.45 -5.00
C VAL A 721 2.35 11.80 -6.05
N GLN A 722 1.08 11.82 -5.68
CA GLN A 722 -0.06 12.12 -6.56
C GLN A 722 -0.66 13.52 -6.27
N SER A 723 -1.50 14.01 -7.18
CA SER A 723 -1.99 15.40 -7.16
C SER A 723 -3.35 15.60 -6.48
N ALA A 724 -4.21 14.58 -6.42
CA ALA A 724 -5.54 14.64 -5.84
C ALA A 724 -5.51 15.04 -4.35
N PRO A 725 -6.41 15.92 -3.91
CA PRO A 725 -6.49 16.41 -2.53
C PRO A 725 -7.02 15.37 -1.56
N ILE A 726 -7.82 14.41 -2.04
CA ILE A 726 -8.51 13.41 -1.23
C ILE A 726 -8.40 12.07 -1.94
N VAL A 727 -7.97 11.05 -1.20
CA VAL A 727 -7.87 9.66 -1.67
C VAL A 727 -8.45 8.73 -0.61
N SER A 728 -8.84 7.52 -1.00
CA SER A 728 -9.40 6.52 -0.10
C SER A 728 -8.64 5.21 -0.21
N SER A 729 -8.46 4.50 0.90
CA SER A 729 -7.87 3.17 0.95
C SER A 729 -8.66 2.30 1.91
N THR A 730 -9.16 1.18 1.41
CA THR A 730 -9.93 0.21 2.19
C THR A 730 -9.74 -1.19 1.62
N ILE A 731 -9.79 -2.21 2.48
CA ILE A 731 -9.86 -3.60 2.04
C ILE A 731 -11.34 -3.98 1.94
N ILE A 732 -11.75 -4.45 0.77
CA ILE A 732 -13.12 -4.88 0.52
C ILE A 732 -13.26 -6.33 0.95
N SER A 733 -14.31 -6.64 1.69
CA SER A 733 -14.69 -8.03 1.95
C SER A 733 -15.39 -8.60 0.71
N THR A 734 -14.70 -9.40 -0.09
CA THR A 734 -15.35 -10.20 -1.14
C THR A 734 -16.17 -11.30 -0.49
N LYS A 735 -17.51 -11.21 -0.54
CA LYS A 735 -18.36 -12.38 -0.30
C LYS A 735 -18.11 -13.36 -1.46
N CYS A 736 -17.18 -14.31 -1.29
CA CYS A 736 -17.12 -15.45 -2.20
C CYS A 736 -18.44 -16.21 -2.08
N LYS A 737 -19.23 -16.24 -3.17
CA LYS A 737 -20.37 -17.15 -3.33
C LYS A 737 -19.82 -18.58 -3.35
N GLY A 738 -19.69 -19.20 -2.19
CA GLY A 738 -19.27 -20.58 -2.05
C GLY A 738 -18.65 -20.82 -0.68
N MET A 739 -19.37 -21.59 0.15
CA MET A 739 -18.99 -22.00 1.51
C MET A 739 -19.04 -20.89 2.58
N VAL A 740 -20.24 -20.62 3.10
CA VAL A 740 -20.41 -20.00 4.42
C VAL A 740 -21.33 -20.92 5.21
N GLU A 741 -20.84 -21.43 6.34
CA GLU A 741 -21.72 -21.99 7.38
C GLU A 741 -22.77 -20.93 7.73
N PRO A 742 -24.05 -21.29 7.90
CA PRO A 742 -25.09 -20.31 8.18
C PRO A 742 -24.68 -19.46 9.39
N VAL A 743 -24.54 -18.14 9.18
CA VAL A 743 -24.25 -17.20 10.27
C VAL A 743 -25.33 -17.39 11.31
N ASN A 744 -24.93 -17.85 12.50
CA ASN A 744 -25.87 -18.02 13.60
C ASN A 744 -26.25 -16.61 14.08
N ILE A 745 -27.39 -16.10 13.61
CA ILE A 745 -27.88 -14.73 13.89
C ILE A 745 -27.99 -14.46 15.38
N VAL A 746 -28.36 -15.48 16.18
CA VAL A 746 -28.39 -15.39 17.65
C VAL A 746 -27.01 -15.09 18.21
N THR A 747 -25.95 -15.63 17.59
CA THR A 747 -24.55 -15.36 17.96
C THR A 747 -24.14 -13.94 17.54
N ALA A 748 -24.50 -13.50 16.33
CA ALA A 748 -24.19 -12.14 15.87
C ALA A 748 -24.86 -11.05 16.71
N ILE A 749 -26.13 -11.24 17.08
CA ILE A 749 -26.88 -10.31 17.94
C ILE A 749 -26.35 -10.34 19.37
N ARG A 750 -25.95 -11.51 19.89
CA ARG A 750 -25.27 -11.64 21.18
C ARG A 750 -23.99 -10.79 21.22
N ASP A 751 -23.18 -10.86 20.18
CA ASP A 751 -21.91 -10.13 20.10
C ASP A 751 -22.14 -8.62 20.04
N ILE A 752 -23.16 -8.17 19.30
CA ILE A 752 -23.60 -6.77 19.27
C ILE A 752 -24.03 -6.26 20.65
N LEU A 753 -24.74 -7.08 21.42
CA LEU A 753 -25.20 -6.74 22.77
C LEU A 753 -24.11 -6.94 23.85
N GLY A 754 -22.91 -7.41 23.48
CA GLY A 754 -21.81 -7.64 24.42
C GLY A 754 -22.08 -8.75 25.44
N ILE A 755 -22.96 -9.70 25.12
CA ILE A 755 -23.39 -10.74 26.06
C ILE A 755 -22.42 -11.92 26.04
N THR A 756 -21.84 -12.26 27.18
CA THR A 756 -20.76 -13.27 27.29
C THR A 756 -21.24 -14.73 27.22
N SER A 757 -22.52 -15.01 27.53
CA SER A 757 -23.08 -16.36 27.49
C SER A 757 -24.59 -16.36 27.20
N LEU A 758 -25.01 -17.19 26.24
CA LEU A 758 -26.43 -17.41 25.92
C LEU A 758 -27.17 -18.23 26.98
N LYS A 759 -26.46 -18.92 27.88
CA LYS A 759 -27.07 -19.78 28.91
C LYS A 759 -27.68 -19.00 30.08
N THR A 760 -27.38 -17.72 30.19
CA THR A 760 -27.79 -16.84 31.30
C THR A 760 -28.88 -15.84 30.90
N ILE A 761 -29.37 -15.89 29.66
CA ILE A 761 -30.34 -14.94 29.12
C ILE A 761 -31.75 -15.51 29.27
N ASN A 762 -32.70 -14.70 29.73
CA ASN A 762 -34.12 -15.02 29.60
C ASN A 762 -34.54 -14.86 28.13
N GLU A 763 -34.86 -15.96 27.45
CA GLU A 763 -35.16 -15.97 26.01
C GLU A 763 -36.43 -15.20 25.63
N HIS A 764 -37.29 -14.90 26.62
CA HIS A 764 -38.53 -14.12 26.46
C HIS A 764 -38.39 -12.66 26.87
N ALA A 765 -37.24 -12.25 27.43
CA ALA A 765 -36.96 -10.83 27.65
C ALA A 765 -36.84 -10.13 26.30
N ASN A 766 -37.47 -8.97 26.18
CA ASN A 766 -37.33 -8.16 24.98
C ASN A 766 -35.91 -7.59 24.89
N MET A 767 -35.49 -7.21 23.68
CA MET A 767 -34.14 -6.70 23.45
C MET A 767 -33.83 -5.46 24.30
N ALA A 768 -34.81 -4.60 24.57
CA ALA A 768 -34.64 -3.42 25.42
C ALA A 768 -34.26 -3.79 26.88
N GLU A 769 -34.86 -4.87 27.42
CA GLU A 769 -34.55 -5.41 28.76
C GLU A 769 -33.15 -6.03 28.84
N LEU A 770 -32.58 -6.43 27.71
CA LEU A 770 -31.24 -7.02 27.61
C LEU A 770 -30.11 -5.99 27.47
N GLY A 771 -30.41 -4.72 27.74
CA GLY A 771 -29.42 -3.64 27.71
C GLY A 771 -29.14 -3.11 26.31
N MET A 772 -30.04 -3.33 25.34
CA MET A 772 -29.93 -2.78 24.00
C MET A 772 -30.01 -1.24 24.04
N ASP A 773 -28.89 -0.59 23.76
CA ASP A 773 -28.85 0.85 23.59
C ASP A 773 -29.23 1.26 22.15
N SER A 774 -29.31 2.56 21.88
CA SER A 774 -29.67 3.08 20.56
C SER A 774 -28.65 2.69 19.46
N ILE A 775 -27.40 2.35 19.77
CA ILE A 775 -26.40 1.89 18.79
C ILE A 775 -26.60 0.39 18.49
N SER A 776 -26.69 -0.43 19.55
CA SER A 776 -26.93 -1.87 19.45
C SER A 776 -28.21 -2.17 18.69
N LEU A 777 -29.27 -1.39 18.90
CA LEU A 777 -30.53 -1.50 18.16
C LEU A 777 -30.34 -1.43 16.66
N VAL A 778 -29.55 -0.46 16.20
CA VAL A 778 -29.36 -0.23 14.76
C VAL A 778 -28.47 -1.30 14.17
N GLN A 779 -27.45 -1.74 14.91
CA GLN A 779 -26.60 -2.85 14.50
C GLN A 779 -27.42 -4.14 14.36
N VAL A 780 -28.30 -4.43 15.32
CA VAL A 780 -29.23 -5.58 15.23
C VAL A 780 -30.16 -5.43 14.03
N LYS A 781 -30.77 -4.24 13.86
CA LYS A 781 -31.62 -3.95 12.70
C LYS A 781 -30.90 -4.20 11.37
N GLN A 782 -29.66 -3.73 11.23
CA GLN A 782 -28.86 -3.95 10.02
C GLN A 782 -28.53 -5.42 9.81
N VAL A 783 -28.23 -6.18 10.87
CA VAL A 783 -27.99 -7.63 10.76
C VAL A 783 -29.26 -8.35 10.30
N LEU A 784 -30.42 -7.99 10.85
CA LEU A 784 -31.72 -8.55 10.45
C LEU A 784 -32.07 -8.22 8.99
N GLU A 785 -31.89 -6.97 8.57
CA GLU A 785 -32.11 -6.57 7.18
C GLU A 785 -31.15 -7.28 6.23
N ARG A 786 -29.87 -7.41 6.61
CA ARG A 786 -28.81 -7.95 5.74
C ARG A 786 -28.84 -9.47 5.62
N GLU A 787 -29.08 -10.17 6.71
CA GLU A 787 -29.00 -11.64 6.76
C GLU A 787 -30.37 -12.32 6.63
N MET A 788 -31.46 -11.63 6.99
CA MET A 788 -32.83 -12.19 6.96
C MET A 788 -33.79 -11.46 6.02
N GLU A 789 -33.37 -10.36 5.36
CA GLU A 789 -34.27 -9.50 4.59
C GLU A 789 -35.48 -8.99 5.42
N LEU A 790 -35.32 -8.92 6.75
CA LEU A 790 -36.36 -8.46 7.68
C LEU A 790 -36.24 -6.95 7.90
N TYR A 791 -37.20 -6.20 7.40
CA TYR A 791 -37.27 -4.75 7.55
C TYR A 791 -38.18 -4.38 8.71
N LEU A 792 -37.58 -4.23 9.89
CA LEU A 792 -38.28 -3.86 11.12
C LEU A 792 -38.07 -2.39 11.48
N THR A 793 -39.07 -1.79 12.10
CA THR A 793 -38.98 -0.48 12.77
C THR A 793 -38.12 -0.58 14.02
N ALA A 794 -37.60 0.57 14.50
CA ALA A 794 -36.80 0.58 15.72
C ALA A 794 -37.57 0.06 16.95
N GLN A 795 -38.88 0.32 17.00
CA GLN A 795 -39.74 -0.16 18.08
C GLN A 795 -39.94 -1.68 17.99
N GLU A 796 -40.18 -2.23 16.80
CA GLU A 796 -40.29 -3.68 16.60
C GLU A 796 -39.00 -4.42 16.96
N VAL A 797 -37.82 -3.83 16.67
CA VAL A 797 -36.52 -4.42 17.08
C VAL A 797 -36.34 -4.41 18.61
N ARG A 798 -36.81 -3.37 19.30
CA ARG A 798 -36.76 -3.29 20.78
C ARG A 798 -37.66 -4.33 21.45
N GLU A 799 -38.83 -4.56 20.88
CA GLU A 799 -39.84 -5.51 21.38
C GLU A 799 -39.52 -6.96 21.00
N PHE A 800 -38.56 -7.18 20.10
CA PHE A 800 -38.14 -8.50 19.67
C PHE A 800 -37.51 -9.31 20.81
N THR A 801 -37.63 -10.64 20.75
CA THR A 801 -37.05 -11.56 21.74
C THR A 801 -36.11 -12.57 21.09
N PHE A 802 -35.18 -13.16 21.86
CA PHE A 802 -34.33 -14.25 21.37
C PHE A 802 -35.14 -15.50 20.98
N ALA A 803 -36.27 -15.76 21.63
CA ALA A 803 -37.20 -16.83 21.25
C ALA A 803 -37.78 -16.64 19.84
N GLN A 804 -38.17 -15.41 19.49
CA GLN A 804 -38.66 -15.06 18.14
C GLN A 804 -37.54 -15.13 17.09
N LEU A 805 -36.31 -14.74 17.43
CA LEU A 805 -35.16 -14.91 16.54
C LEU A 805 -34.90 -16.38 16.21
N LYS A 806 -34.95 -17.26 17.22
CA LYS A 806 -34.74 -18.70 17.04
C LYS A 806 -35.85 -19.34 16.21
N SER A 807 -37.11 -18.91 16.35
CA SER A 807 -38.22 -19.44 15.55
C SER A 807 -38.17 -19.00 14.08
N LEU A 808 -37.45 -17.92 13.76
CA LEU A 808 -37.26 -17.42 12.39
C LEU A 808 -36.10 -18.08 11.65
N VAL A 809 -35.21 -18.79 12.35
CA VAL A 809 -34.10 -19.55 11.75
C VAL A 809 -34.54 -21.00 11.57
N PRO A 810 -34.83 -21.48 10.33
CA PRO A 810 -35.22 -22.86 10.13
C PRO A 810 -34.08 -23.83 10.47
N GLU A 811 -34.39 -24.97 11.08
CA GLU A 811 -33.42 -26.02 11.46
C GLU A 811 -32.58 -26.57 10.27
N ASN A 812 -32.92 -26.21 9.03
CA ASN A 812 -32.23 -26.62 7.81
C ASN A 812 -31.97 -25.45 6.85
N GLY A 813 -31.36 -24.34 7.29
CA GLY A 813 -30.52 -23.45 6.45
C GLY A 813 -31.06 -22.87 5.12
N THR A 814 -32.35 -22.99 4.80
CA THR A 814 -32.99 -22.36 3.64
C THR A 814 -33.80 -21.13 4.07
N PRO A 815 -33.63 -19.95 3.44
CA PRO A 815 -34.44 -18.77 3.76
C PRO A 815 -35.93 -19.02 3.49
N ILE A 816 -36.78 -18.50 4.37
CA ILE A 816 -38.24 -18.60 4.27
C ILE A 816 -38.72 -17.76 3.07
N GLN A 817 -39.34 -18.41 2.06
CA GLN A 817 -40.17 -17.73 1.07
C GLN A 817 -41.50 -17.33 1.74
N ASN A 818 -41.74 -16.02 1.80
CA ASN A 818 -43.03 -15.34 1.89
C ASN A 818 -44.10 -15.90 2.84
N LEU A 819 -44.31 -15.19 3.95
CA LEU A 819 -45.65 -15.00 4.51
C LEU A 819 -46.40 -13.96 3.66
N CYS A 820 -46.99 -14.39 2.55
CA CYS A 820 -48.20 -13.80 1.97
C CYS A 820 -48.71 -14.65 0.78
N SER A 821 -49.86 -15.31 1.03
CA SER A 821 -50.84 -15.88 0.09
C SER A 821 -50.42 -16.92 -0.99
N GLU A 822 -51.17 -18.02 -0.95
CA GLU A 822 -51.28 -19.19 -1.85
C GLU A 822 -51.27 -18.86 -3.36
N ASP A 823 -50.53 -19.62 -4.19
CA ASP A 823 -50.99 -20.84 -4.89
C ASP A 823 -50.08 -21.18 -6.11
N THR A 824 -50.05 -22.48 -6.48
CA THR A 824 -49.52 -23.10 -7.73
C THR A 824 -48.00 -23.35 -7.97
N THR A 825 -47.59 -24.56 -7.59
CA THR A 825 -46.80 -25.56 -8.36
C THR A 825 -46.02 -25.17 -9.63
N THR A 826 -44.68 -25.36 -9.64
CA THR A 826 -43.97 -26.38 -10.47
C THR A 826 -42.43 -26.41 -10.34
N ARG A 827 -41.93 -27.63 -10.14
CA ARG A 827 -40.65 -28.28 -10.52
C ARG A 827 -39.30 -27.54 -10.54
N LYS A 828 -38.44 -28.02 -9.62
CA LYS A 828 -36.97 -28.08 -9.66
C LYS A 828 -36.42 -28.57 -11.01
N GLU A 829 -35.37 -27.91 -11.52
CA GLU A 829 -34.26 -28.59 -12.19
C GLU A 829 -32.92 -27.91 -11.88
N ARG A 830 -32.00 -28.72 -11.34
CA ARG A 830 -30.60 -28.40 -11.06
C ARG A 830 -29.81 -28.45 -12.37
N ARG A 831 -28.99 -27.44 -12.65
CA ARG A 831 -27.78 -27.62 -13.47
C ARG A 831 -26.61 -26.80 -12.93
N VAL A 832 -25.63 -27.55 -12.44
CA VAL A 832 -24.25 -27.16 -12.16
C VAL A 832 -23.54 -26.97 -13.49
N THR A 833 -22.79 -25.88 -13.70
CA THR A 833 -21.60 -25.92 -14.59
C THR A 833 -20.64 -24.74 -14.35
N VAL A 834 -19.43 -25.12 -13.91
CA VAL A 834 -18.10 -24.48 -13.91
C VAL A 834 -17.93 -23.09 -13.29
#